data_AF-A0A0S8GB35-F1
#
_entry.id   AF-A0A0S8GB35-F1
#
_cell.length_a   1.000
_cell.length_b   1.000
_cell.length_c   1.000
_cell.angle_alpha   90.00
_cell.angle_beta   90.00
_cell.angle_gamma   90.00
#
_symmetry.space_group_name_H-M   'P 1'
#
loop_
_entity.id
_entity.type
_entity.pdbx_description
1 polymer ?
#
loop_
_entity_poly.entity_id
_entity_poly.type
_entity_poly.pdbx_seq_one_letter_code
_entity_poly.pdbx_strand_id
1 'polypeptide(L)'
;MHQTAMTAREIEARLEAALELVQYSRYSAAPLASALAPLTRAEQEYVLRWAEVICKTNTDLAYQFVANAPQALSLMPPPTVDAWIIRAMDVYDREGLYPGCAILGRAALFAAEAAAAVNGVALEEMSHVLELFVQGLSGRKLRIDVADEPYTDTVSLFLPDRLHVFPTRDDNLRLYKATVALLWAQTWYGTFRLSARHADALPDLLERYPQPARALRVFNAFETMRLIACLARELPGLHRDLMALDDLSGWREERDGPWAQARQRLAAPGASVEDSAALLEAHYATEPPAPHCYEGVLHVELAERAMRERIARERDQFRVALARLRMEQTPRGGAVRASTPGRFELRALPDSQYPERHEFSLTLDGQPLAPGADVRALMDSIIQDLGNIPEDYLVAAGDGGYRADMDRTEGGTETTREQGVFLYNEWDHARSHYRKDWCVLREHNVSPQDEPFVERTLRKYAGVLPELRRTFEALRGEDRLLRRQLNGDDVDFDALVEAQVDMHRGRESGERLFIKRRRLERNIAVMFMVDMSGSTKGWINDAEREALVLLCEALEILGDRYAIYGFSGMTRMRCELYRVKRLDEPYNDEVRQRIAGILPKDYTRMGVTIRHLTYLLGEIEARTKLLVTLSDGKPDDYDGYRGDYGIEDTRQALIEARNAGIHPFCITIDNEARDYLPHMYGAVNWTLVDDVRRLPLKVSDIYRRLTL
;
A
#
# COMPACT_ATOMS: atom_id res chain seq x y z
N MET A 1 -10.63 11.84 -45.59
CA MET A 1 -9.53 12.44 -46.38
C MET A 1 -8.23 11.89 -45.82
N HIS A 2 -7.54 10.99 -46.53
CA HIS A 2 -6.17 10.61 -46.14
C HIS A 2 -5.28 11.83 -46.37
N GLN A 3 -4.85 12.48 -45.28
CA GLN A 3 -3.87 13.55 -45.35
C GLN A 3 -2.54 12.94 -45.80
N THR A 4 -1.98 13.49 -46.88
CA THR A 4 -0.68 13.09 -47.42
C THR A 4 0.41 13.34 -46.37
N ALA A 5 1.36 12.41 -46.24
CA ALA A 5 2.54 12.58 -45.38
C ALA A 5 3.31 13.85 -45.79
N MET A 6 3.88 14.54 -44.79
CA MET A 6 4.70 15.74 -45.01
C MET A 6 5.99 15.36 -45.75
N THR A 7 6.40 16.21 -46.66
CA THR A 7 7.72 16.11 -47.30
C THR A 7 8.82 16.51 -46.31
N ALA A 8 10.05 16.02 -46.52
CA ALA A 8 11.19 16.38 -45.69
C ALA A 8 11.36 17.90 -45.54
N ARG A 9 11.12 18.67 -46.61
CA ARG A 9 11.20 20.13 -46.60
C ARG A 9 10.14 20.80 -45.71
N GLU A 10 8.93 20.25 -45.67
CA GLU A 10 7.87 20.76 -44.79
C GLU A 10 8.12 20.43 -43.32
N ILE A 11 8.70 19.25 -43.04
CA ILE A 11 9.09 18.84 -41.69
C ILE A 11 10.24 19.70 -41.19
N GLU A 12 11.25 19.96 -42.04
CA GLU A 12 12.40 20.80 -41.74
C GLU A 12 11.97 22.20 -41.32
N ALA A 13 11.11 22.87 -42.10
CA ALA A 13 10.61 24.20 -41.77
C ALA A 13 9.86 24.26 -40.44
N ARG A 14 9.11 23.21 -40.08
CA ARG A 14 8.44 23.14 -38.77
C ARG A 14 9.41 22.91 -37.63
N LEU A 15 10.39 22.03 -37.80
CA LEU A 15 11.41 21.77 -36.78
C LEU A 15 12.27 23.02 -36.54
N GLU A 16 12.64 23.77 -37.58
CA GLU A 16 13.37 25.03 -37.45
C GLU A 16 12.59 26.08 -36.65
N ALA A 17 11.27 26.17 -36.88
CA ALA A 17 10.39 27.06 -36.14
C ALA A 17 10.19 26.59 -34.69
N ALA A 18 10.00 25.29 -34.46
CA ALA A 18 9.70 24.73 -33.14
C ALA A 18 10.92 24.69 -32.21
N LEU A 19 12.11 24.45 -32.75
CA LEU A 19 13.34 24.28 -31.99
C LEU A 19 14.18 25.57 -31.89
N GLU A 20 13.72 26.69 -32.48
CA GLU A 20 14.43 27.98 -32.53
C GLU A 20 15.92 27.87 -32.97
N LEU A 21 16.23 26.89 -33.83
CA LEU A 21 17.60 26.49 -34.19
C LEU A 21 18.40 27.59 -34.92
N VAL A 22 17.70 28.64 -35.38
CA VAL A 22 18.30 29.81 -36.05
C VAL A 22 19.29 30.55 -35.13
N GLN A 23 19.21 30.37 -33.80
CA GLN A 23 20.13 30.99 -32.83
C GLN A 23 21.33 30.10 -32.42
N TYR A 24 21.35 28.82 -32.79
CA TYR A 24 22.37 27.85 -32.36
C TYR A 24 23.10 27.22 -33.55
N SER A 25 24.31 27.68 -33.85
CA SER A 25 25.10 27.27 -35.03
C SER A 25 25.57 25.79 -35.07
N ARG A 26 25.13 24.95 -34.13
CA ARG A 26 25.59 23.56 -33.94
C ARG A 26 24.58 22.49 -34.37
N TYR A 27 23.35 22.85 -34.71
CA TYR A 27 22.29 21.89 -35.01
C TYR A 27 21.63 22.19 -36.35
N SER A 28 21.32 21.13 -37.12
CA SER A 28 20.62 21.22 -38.40
C SER A 28 19.33 20.41 -38.34
N ALA A 29 18.23 20.97 -38.82
CA ALA A 29 16.95 20.27 -38.91
C ALA A 29 16.88 19.30 -40.12
N ALA A 30 17.74 19.46 -41.12
CA ALA A 30 17.70 18.66 -42.35
C ALA A 30 17.89 17.14 -42.11
N PRO A 31 18.86 16.67 -41.29
CA PRO A 31 19.03 15.24 -41.01
C PRO A 31 17.82 14.65 -40.27
N LEU A 32 17.25 15.41 -39.33
CA LEU A 32 16.06 15.02 -38.57
C LEU A 32 14.84 14.90 -39.49
N ALA A 33 14.63 15.89 -40.35
CA ALA A 33 13.52 15.90 -41.29
C ALA A 33 13.59 14.76 -42.30
N SER A 34 14.80 14.41 -42.76
CA SER A 34 15.02 13.26 -43.63
C SER A 34 14.71 11.93 -42.93
N ALA A 35 14.98 11.82 -41.63
CA ALA A 35 14.70 10.62 -40.84
C ALA A 35 13.19 10.45 -40.53
N LEU A 36 12.43 11.55 -40.45
CA LEU A 36 10.98 11.54 -40.21
C LEU A 36 10.14 11.41 -41.48
N ALA A 37 10.67 11.78 -42.65
CA ALA A 37 9.95 11.73 -43.92
C ALA A 37 9.34 10.36 -44.28
N PRO A 38 9.94 9.21 -43.93
CA PRO A 38 9.35 7.88 -44.18
C PRO A 38 8.17 7.52 -43.28
N LEU A 39 7.96 8.23 -42.17
CA LEU A 39 6.89 7.95 -41.21
C LEU A 39 5.52 8.33 -41.76
N THR A 40 4.46 7.75 -41.19
CA THR A 40 3.08 8.13 -41.53
C THR A 40 2.77 9.57 -41.10
N ARG A 41 1.75 10.19 -41.70
CA ARG A 41 1.33 11.55 -41.34
C ARG A 41 1.02 11.70 -39.84
N ALA A 42 0.39 10.70 -39.24
CA ALA A 42 0.03 10.71 -37.82
C ALA A 42 1.28 10.65 -36.91
N GLU A 43 2.26 9.82 -37.27
CA GLU A 43 3.54 9.73 -36.55
C GLU A 43 4.35 11.02 -36.70
N GLN A 44 4.39 11.62 -37.89
CA GLN A 44 5.05 12.91 -38.11
C GLN A 44 4.45 14.01 -37.24
N GLU A 45 3.12 14.15 -37.20
CA GLU A 45 2.45 15.13 -36.35
C GLU A 45 2.65 14.84 -34.86
N TYR A 46 2.66 13.57 -34.47
CA TYR A 46 2.94 13.15 -33.09
C TYR A 46 4.34 13.58 -32.65
N VAL A 47 5.38 13.32 -33.46
CA VAL A 47 6.77 13.70 -33.14
C VAL A 47 6.91 15.22 -33.10
N LEU A 48 6.34 15.96 -34.06
CA LEU A 48 6.42 17.42 -34.08
C LEU A 48 5.76 18.05 -32.85
N ARG A 49 4.59 17.57 -32.46
CA ARG A 49 3.90 18.03 -31.24
C ARG A 49 4.74 17.80 -29.99
N TRP A 50 5.33 16.62 -29.84
CA TRP A 50 6.20 16.34 -28.70
C TRP A 50 7.50 17.16 -28.75
N ALA A 51 8.06 17.43 -29.92
CA ALA A 51 9.21 18.31 -30.07
C ALA A 51 8.89 19.73 -29.58
N GLU A 52 7.73 20.29 -29.94
CA GLU A 52 7.26 21.60 -29.44
C GLU A 52 7.11 21.60 -27.91
N VAL A 53 6.55 20.53 -27.33
CA VAL A 53 6.38 20.40 -25.87
C VAL A 53 7.73 20.33 -25.15
N ILE A 54 8.64 19.49 -25.63
CA ILE A 54 9.96 19.31 -25.01
C ILE A 54 10.81 20.58 -25.18
N CYS A 55 10.68 21.29 -26.31
CA CYS A 55 11.47 22.50 -26.57
C CYS A 55 11.15 23.63 -25.59
N LYS A 56 9.92 23.72 -25.07
CA LYS A 56 9.59 24.66 -23.98
C LYS A 56 10.43 24.43 -22.71
N THR A 57 10.94 23.21 -22.55
CA THR A 57 11.84 22.82 -21.46
C THR A 57 13.30 23.03 -21.84
N ASN A 58 13.72 22.40 -22.93
CA ASN A 58 15.09 22.42 -23.39
C ASN A 58 15.21 21.99 -24.86
N THR A 59 15.90 22.80 -25.66
CA THR A 59 16.10 22.57 -27.11
C THR A 59 16.95 21.33 -27.40
N ASP A 60 18.02 21.08 -26.64
CA ASP A 60 18.90 19.91 -26.87
C ASP A 60 18.17 18.60 -26.59
N LEU A 61 17.34 18.57 -25.53
CA LEU A 61 16.52 17.41 -25.20
C LEU A 61 15.49 17.13 -26.30
N ALA A 62 14.85 18.18 -26.84
CA ALA A 62 13.91 18.07 -27.94
C ALA A 62 14.61 17.56 -29.22
N TYR A 63 15.81 18.05 -29.52
CA TYR A 63 16.62 17.56 -30.64
C TYR A 63 16.93 16.06 -30.50
N GLN A 64 17.35 15.61 -29.31
CA GLN A 64 17.64 14.20 -29.06
C GLN A 64 16.40 13.31 -29.16
N PHE A 65 15.24 13.78 -28.72
CA PHE A 65 13.98 13.05 -28.91
C PHE A 65 13.68 12.86 -30.40
N VAL A 66 13.71 13.93 -31.18
CA VAL A 66 13.38 13.87 -32.61
C VAL A 66 14.35 12.94 -33.35
N ALA A 67 15.64 12.96 -33.00
CA ALA A 67 16.65 12.09 -33.59
C ALA A 67 16.37 10.59 -33.37
N ASN A 68 15.81 10.23 -32.22
CA ASN A 68 15.56 8.83 -31.82
C ASN A 68 14.10 8.39 -32.03
N ALA A 69 13.20 9.32 -32.36
CA ALA A 69 11.77 9.05 -32.51
C ALA A 69 11.42 7.98 -33.58
N PRO A 70 12.06 7.92 -34.77
CA PRO A 70 11.78 6.85 -35.74
C PRO A 70 12.07 5.45 -35.17
N GLN A 71 13.19 5.28 -34.48
CA GLN A 71 13.53 4.01 -33.85
C GLN A 71 12.55 3.66 -32.73
N ALA A 72 12.23 4.63 -31.86
CA ALA A 72 11.29 4.44 -30.77
C ALA A 72 9.90 4.00 -31.27
N LEU A 73 9.36 4.66 -32.30
CA LEU A 73 8.07 4.31 -32.91
C LEU A 73 8.08 2.93 -33.58
N SER A 74 9.23 2.47 -34.09
CA SER A 74 9.34 1.11 -34.64
C SER A 74 9.39 0.00 -33.58
N LEU A 75 9.81 0.33 -32.35
CA LEU A 75 10.03 -0.64 -31.28
C LEU A 75 8.90 -0.67 -30.24
N MET A 76 8.12 0.41 -30.15
CA MET A 76 7.18 0.63 -29.05
C MET A 76 5.85 1.20 -29.56
N PRO A 77 4.71 0.78 -28.99
CA PRO A 77 3.44 1.41 -29.28
C PRO A 77 3.37 2.83 -28.68
N PRO A 78 2.47 3.72 -29.19
CA PRO A 78 2.42 5.12 -28.76
C PRO A 78 2.38 5.37 -27.25
N PRO A 79 1.61 4.63 -26.42
CA PRO A 79 1.61 4.84 -24.97
C PRO A 79 2.97 4.58 -24.31
N THR A 80 3.72 3.62 -24.83
CA THR A 80 5.07 3.29 -24.34
C THR A 80 6.09 4.34 -24.79
N VAL A 81 5.91 4.92 -25.98
CA VAL A 81 6.69 6.07 -26.44
C VAL A 81 6.41 7.31 -25.59
N ASP A 82 5.15 7.58 -25.23
CA ASP A 82 4.79 8.64 -24.29
C ASP A 82 5.51 8.44 -22.94
N ALA A 83 5.47 7.22 -22.38
CA ALA A 83 6.15 6.90 -21.13
C ALA A 83 7.68 7.07 -21.19
N TRP A 84 8.29 6.72 -22.33
CA TRP A 84 9.71 6.92 -22.59
C TRP A 84 10.10 8.40 -22.61
N ILE A 85 9.31 9.24 -23.28
CA ILE A 85 9.50 10.70 -23.32
C ILE A 85 9.37 11.28 -21.90
N ILE A 86 8.31 10.90 -21.18
CA ILE A 86 8.06 11.36 -19.80
C ILE A 86 9.23 10.97 -18.90
N ARG A 87 9.72 9.72 -18.97
CA ARG A 87 10.89 9.28 -18.17
C ARG A 87 12.14 10.11 -18.49
N ALA A 88 12.38 10.45 -19.76
CA ALA A 88 13.50 11.30 -20.13
C ALA A 88 13.37 12.72 -19.56
N MET A 89 12.16 13.30 -19.59
CA MET A 89 11.87 14.61 -19.01
C MET A 89 11.97 14.61 -17.48
N ASP A 90 11.52 13.55 -16.81
CA ASP A 90 11.65 13.39 -15.36
C ASP A 90 13.12 13.32 -14.92
N VAL A 91 13.93 12.51 -15.63
CA VAL A 91 15.37 12.42 -15.40
C VAL A 91 16.06 13.75 -15.67
N TYR A 92 15.64 14.47 -16.73
CA TYR A 92 16.11 15.82 -17.00
C TYR A 92 15.83 16.79 -15.83
N ASP A 93 14.59 16.80 -15.33
CA ASP A 93 14.15 17.69 -14.27
C ASP A 93 14.90 17.43 -12.94
N ARG A 94 15.37 16.20 -12.71
CA ARG A 94 16.09 15.77 -11.49
C ARG A 94 17.60 15.84 -11.60
N GLU A 95 18.16 15.30 -12.68
CA GLU A 95 19.59 15.00 -12.84
C GLU A 95 20.25 15.87 -13.92
N GLY A 96 19.46 16.63 -14.69
CA GLY A 96 19.93 17.56 -15.71
C GLY A 96 20.02 16.97 -17.12
N LEU A 97 20.60 17.75 -18.04
CA LEU A 97 20.50 17.52 -19.48
C LEU A 97 21.09 16.18 -19.95
N TYR A 98 22.32 15.86 -19.52
CA TYR A 98 23.03 14.70 -20.05
C TYR A 98 22.35 13.37 -19.70
N PRO A 99 21.94 13.11 -18.44
CA PRO A 99 21.15 11.93 -18.10
C PRO A 99 19.82 11.83 -18.87
N GLY A 100 19.07 12.93 -19.02
CA GLY A 100 17.82 12.95 -19.78
C GLY A 100 18.01 12.58 -21.26
N CYS A 101 19.03 13.17 -21.90
CA CYS A 101 19.42 12.83 -23.27
C CYS A 101 19.88 11.37 -23.41
N ALA A 102 20.53 10.79 -22.39
CA ALA A 102 20.97 9.40 -22.43
C ALA A 102 19.79 8.40 -22.46
N ILE A 103 18.67 8.72 -21.82
CA ILE A 103 17.43 7.92 -21.92
C ILE A 103 16.88 7.95 -23.35
N LEU A 104 16.86 9.13 -23.98
CA LEU A 104 16.42 9.28 -25.37
C LEU A 104 17.38 8.61 -26.36
N GLY A 105 18.67 8.53 -26.06
CA GLY A 105 19.64 7.79 -26.87
C GLY A 105 19.53 6.27 -26.77
N ARG A 106 18.70 5.72 -25.86
CA ARG A 106 18.61 4.29 -25.55
C ARG A 106 17.19 3.74 -25.70
N ALA A 107 16.48 4.14 -26.76
CA ALA A 107 15.10 3.71 -27.03
C ALA A 107 14.93 2.18 -27.03
N ALA A 108 15.88 1.42 -27.59
CA ALA A 108 15.80 -0.04 -27.63
C ALA A 108 15.91 -0.71 -26.25
N LEU A 109 16.73 -0.16 -25.35
CA LEU A 109 16.83 -0.66 -23.98
C LEU A 109 15.51 -0.41 -23.23
N PHE A 110 14.96 0.80 -23.36
CA PHE A 110 13.66 1.13 -22.76
C PHE A 110 12.54 0.25 -23.33
N ALA A 111 12.54 -0.05 -24.64
CA ALA A 111 11.56 -0.94 -25.25
C ALA A 111 11.65 -2.36 -24.68
N ALA A 112 12.86 -2.88 -24.48
CA ALA A 112 13.07 -4.19 -23.84
C ALA A 112 12.61 -4.19 -22.38
N GLU A 113 12.92 -3.15 -21.61
CA GLU A 113 12.45 -2.96 -20.23
C GLU A 113 10.91 -2.87 -20.16
N ALA A 114 10.30 -2.10 -21.07
CA ALA A 114 8.86 -1.93 -21.14
C ALA A 114 8.16 -3.23 -21.55
N ALA A 115 8.70 -3.98 -22.52
CA ALA A 115 8.18 -5.28 -22.90
C ALA A 115 8.29 -6.29 -21.75
N ALA A 116 9.40 -6.27 -21.00
CA ALA A 116 9.56 -7.06 -19.79
C ALA A 116 8.58 -6.62 -18.68
N ALA A 117 8.22 -5.33 -18.60
CA ALA A 117 7.25 -4.81 -17.63
C ALA A 117 5.79 -5.12 -17.98
N VAL A 118 5.44 -5.23 -19.27
CA VAL A 118 4.06 -5.54 -19.71
C VAL A 118 3.65 -6.96 -19.34
N ASN A 119 4.57 -7.92 -19.47
CA ASN A 119 4.31 -9.34 -19.17
C ASN A 119 4.93 -9.80 -17.85
N GLY A 120 5.81 -8.98 -17.28
CA GLY A 120 6.47 -9.26 -16.01
C GLY A 120 5.56 -8.97 -14.83
N VAL A 121 5.61 -9.82 -13.82
CA VAL A 121 4.87 -9.66 -12.57
C VAL A 121 5.85 -9.14 -11.53
N ALA A 122 5.54 -8.01 -10.90
CA ALA A 122 6.27 -7.56 -9.73
C ALA A 122 5.90 -8.40 -8.51
N LEU A 123 6.87 -8.71 -7.65
CA LEU A 123 6.60 -9.42 -6.40
C LEU A 123 5.65 -8.62 -5.50
N GLU A 124 5.78 -7.29 -5.46
CA GLU A 124 4.92 -6.40 -4.68
C GLU A 124 3.42 -6.55 -5.03
N GLU A 125 3.09 -6.81 -6.31
CA GLU A 125 1.70 -7.04 -6.75
C GLU A 125 1.11 -8.33 -6.16
N MET A 126 1.96 -9.29 -5.83
CA MET A 126 1.57 -10.66 -5.47
C MET A 126 1.95 -11.05 -4.05
N SER A 127 2.77 -10.26 -3.36
CA SER A 127 3.32 -10.58 -2.04
C SER A 127 2.21 -10.95 -1.07
N HIS A 128 1.17 -10.12 -0.95
CA HIS A 128 0.04 -10.38 -0.07
C HIS A 128 -0.74 -11.65 -0.46
N VAL A 129 -0.97 -11.87 -1.75
CA VAL A 129 -1.68 -13.06 -2.25
C VAL A 129 -0.88 -14.33 -1.96
N LEU A 130 0.44 -14.28 -2.17
CA LEU A 130 1.34 -15.39 -1.92
C LEU A 130 1.50 -15.66 -0.42
N GLU A 131 1.55 -14.63 0.43
CA GLU A 131 1.56 -14.78 1.89
C GLU A 131 0.30 -15.49 2.38
N LEU A 132 -0.88 -15.05 1.92
CA LEU A 132 -2.14 -15.70 2.25
C LEU A 132 -2.20 -17.15 1.73
N PHE A 133 -1.70 -17.38 0.51
CA PHE A 133 -1.60 -18.72 -0.07
C PHE A 133 -0.75 -19.64 0.80
N VAL A 134 0.44 -19.19 1.21
CA VAL A 134 1.34 -19.98 2.07
C VAL A 134 0.78 -20.17 3.47
N GLN A 135 0.19 -19.14 4.06
CA GLN A 135 -0.48 -19.24 5.36
C GLN A 135 -1.60 -20.28 5.34
N GLY A 136 -2.36 -20.35 4.24
CA GLY A 136 -3.37 -21.39 4.03
C GLY A 136 -2.79 -22.81 3.91
N LEU A 137 -1.53 -22.95 3.48
CA LEU A 137 -0.83 -24.24 3.38
C LEU A 137 -0.13 -24.67 4.67
N SER A 138 0.55 -23.75 5.37
CA SER A 138 1.50 -24.08 6.45
C SER A 138 0.96 -23.95 7.87
N GLY A 139 -0.19 -23.31 8.10
CA GLY A 139 -0.67 -22.97 9.45
C GLY A 139 0.18 -21.93 10.19
N ARG A 140 1.49 -21.87 9.90
CA ARG A 140 2.48 -20.89 10.33
C ARG A 140 2.60 -19.76 9.29
N LYS A 141 2.86 -18.53 9.77
CA LYS A 141 3.11 -17.39 8.90
C LYS A 141 4.56 -17.43 8.40
N LEU A 142 4.74 -17.61 7.09
CA LEU A 142 6.02 -17.39 6.40
C LEU A 142 5.96 -16.02 5.73
N ARG A 143 7.01 -15.22 5.90
CA ARG A 143 7.13 -13.91 5.22
C ARG A 143 7.63 -14.10 3.80
N ILE A 144 7.35 -13.13 2.94
CA ILE A 144 7.88 -13.10 1.58
C ILE A 144 8.78 -11.87 1.43
N ASP A 145 10.03 -12.11 1.05
CA ASP A 145 11.06 -11.08 0.92
C ASP A 145 11.69 -11.14 -0.49
N VAL A 146 12.35 -10.05 -0.88
CA VAL A 146 13.00 -9.92 -2.20
C VAL A 146 14.43 -10.46 -2.16
N ALA A 147 14.82 -11.26 -3.15
CA ALA A 147 16.21 -11.64 -3.43
C ALA A 147 16.41 -11.95 -4.92
N ASP A 148 17.66 -11.98 -5.40
CA ASP A 148 17.95 -12.25 -6.81
C ASP A 148 17.59 -13.69 -7.23
N GLU A 149 17.78 -14.66 -6.35
CA GLU A 149 17.47 -16.08 -6.56
C GLU A 149 16.44 -16.57 -5.54
N PRO A 150 15.56 -17.52 -5.90
CA PRO A 150 14.57 -18.04 -4.99
C PRO A 150 15.17 -19.00 -3.96
N TYR A 151 14.93 -18.76 -2.68
CA TYR A 151 15.34 -19.65 -1.58
C TYR A 151 14.49 -19.45 -0.32
N THR A 152 14.70 -20.29 0.69
CA THR A 152 14.13 -20.08 2.04
C THR A 152 15.16 -20.24 3.13
N ASP A 153 15.03 -19.44 4.19
CA ASP A 153 15.72 -19.63 5.46
C ASP A 153 14.82 -20.30 6.52
N THR A 154 13.67 -20.86 6.13
CA THR A 154 12.60 -21.42 6.98
C THR A 154 11.77 -20.41 7.80
N VAL A 155 12.03 -19.11 7.69
CA VAL A 155 11.24 -18.03 8.29
C VAL A 155 10.59 -17.17 7.21
N SER A 156 11.38 -16.84 6.19
CA SER A 156 11.02 -16.10 5.00
C SER A 156 11.22 -16.97 3.75
N LEU A 157 10.40 -16.70 2.74
CA LEU A 157 10.57 -17.16 1.37
C LEU A 157 11.09 -15.98 0.56
N PHE A 158 12.27 -16.13 -0.03
CA PHE A 158 12.91 -15.10 -0.82
C PHE A 158 12.65 -15.36 -2.30
N LEU A 159 12.22 -14.33 -3.03
CA LEU A 159 11.83 -14.43 -4.44
C LEU A 159 12.38 -13.23 -5.24
N PRO A 160 12.59 -13.39 -6.55
CA PRO A 160 12.91 -12.29 -7.45
C PRO A 160 11.91 -11.15 -7.35
N ASP A 161 12.39 -9.90 -7.33
CA ASP A 161 11.55 -8.68 -7.35
C ASP A 161 10.60 -8.67 -8.54
N ARG A 162 11.02 -9.25 -9.66
CA ARG A 162 10.21 -9.33 -10.88
C ARG A 162 10.48 -10.60 -11.68
N LEU A 163 9.41 -11.31 -12.03
CA LEU A 163 9.47 -12.46 -12.94
C LEU A 163 8.92 -12.10 -14.31
N HIS A 164 9.68 -12.43 -15.36
CA HIS A 164 9.33 -12.23 -16.76
C HIS A 164 9.82 -13.40 -17.63
N VAL A 165 9.85 -14.60 -17.04
CA VAL A 165 10.40 -15.83 -17.66
C VAL A 165 9.52 -16.29 -18.82
N PHE A 166 8.19 -16.16 -18.70
CA PHE A 166 7.23 -16.60 -19.68
C PHE A 166 6.59 -15.43 -20.45
N PRO A 167 6.08 -15.67 -21.68
CA PRO A 167 5.48 -14.62 -22.50
C PRO A 167 4.20 -14.01 -21.93
N THR A 168 3.49 -14.73 -21.05
CA THR A 168 2.22 -14.28 -20.50
C THR A 168 2.34 -13.95 -19.01
N ARG A 169 1.58 -12.93 -18.57
CA ARG A 169 1.50 -12.55 -17.16
C ARG A 169 0.99 -13.70 -16.29
N ASP A 170 -0.01 -14.44 -16.76
CA ASP A 170 -0.61 -15.56 -16.01
C ASP A 170 0.38 -16.71 -15.79
N ASP A 171 1.25 -16.99 -16.75
CA ASP A 171 2.30 -18.01 -16.59
C ASP A 171 3.39 -17.54 -15.61
N ASN A 172 3.75 -16.25 -15.61
CA ASN A 172 4.66 -15.68 -14.62
C ASN A 172 4.05 -15.65 -13.20
N LEU A 173 2.73 -15.43 -13.08
CA LEU A 173 2.00 -15.59 -11.82
C LEU A 173 2.03 -17.03 -11.32
N ARG A 174 1.79 -17.99 -12.23
CA ARG A 174 1.87 -19.42 -11.94
C ARG A 174 3.28 -19.79 -11.48
N LEU A 175 4.32 -19.21 -12.10
CA LEU A 175 5.71 -19.42 -11.70
C LEU A 175 5.97 -18.97 -10.26
N TYR A 176 5.56 -17.75 -9.87
CA TYR A 176 5.69 -17.32 -8.46
C TYR A 176 5.03 -18.31 -7.48
N LYS A 177 3.80 -18.72 -7.79
CA LYS A 177 3.05 -19.66 -6.95
C LYS A 177 3.74 -21.02 -6.86
N ALA A 178 4.27 -21.53 -7.97
CA ALA A 178 5.01 -22.78 -8.04
C ALA A 178 6.31 -22.73 -7.22
N THR A 179 7.11 -21.68 -7.40
CA THR A 179 8.36 -21.48 -6.65
C THR A 179 8.08 -21.38 -5.15
N VAL A 180 7.11 -20.55 -4.76
CA VAL A 180 6.67 -20.41 -3.36
C VAL A 180 6.23 -21.75 -2.78
N ALA A 181 5.46 -22.53 -3.53
CA ALA A 181 5.01 -23.83 -3.06
C ALA A 181 6.15 -24.83 -2.86
N LEU A 182 7.16 -24.83 -3.73
CA LEU A 182 8.31 -25.72 -3.57
C LEU A 182 9.18 -25.30 -2.37
N LEU A 183 9.42 -23.99 -2.19
CA LEU A 183 10.13 -23.47 -1.02
C LEU A 183 9.37 -23.74 0.29
N TRP A 184 8.05 -23.56 0.30
CA TRP A 184 7.20 -23.98 1.41
C TRP A 184 7.32 -25.48 1.67
N ALA A 185 7.27 -26.31 0.63
CA ALA A 185 7.38 -27.76 0.73
C ALA A 185 8.71 -28.21 1.37
N GLN A 186 9.81 -27.50 1.11
CA GLN A 186 11.10 -27.75 1.78
C GLN A 186 10.97 -27.63 3.30
N THR A 187 10.25 -26.61 3.78
CA THR A 187 10.01 -26.42 5.22
C THR A 187 9.02 -27.45 5.78
N TRP A 188 7.93 -27.72 5.06
CA TRP A 188 6.83 -28.55 5.53
C TRP A 188 7.18 -30.03 5.56
N TYR A 189 7.78 -30.55 4.49
CA TYR A 189 8.20 -31.95 4.36
C TYR A 189 9.62 -32.20 4.86
N GLY A 190 10.23 -31.22 5.56
CA GLY A 190 11.40 -31.46 6.39
C GLY A 190 12.73 -31.58 5.68
N THR A 191 12.96 -30.86 4.58
CA THR A 191 14.25 -30.85 3.86
C THR A 191 15.43 -30.47 4.78
N PHE A 192 15.20 -29.61 5.76
CA PHE A 192 16.23 -29.17 6.72
C PHE A 192 16.24 -29.98 8.02
N ARG A 193 15.42 -31.05 8.14
CA ARG A 193 15.33 -31.89 9.35
C ARG A 193 16.31 -33.06 9.34
N LEU A 194 17.38 -32.96 8.56
CA LEU A 194 18.46 -33.95 8.54
C LEU A 194 19.36 -33.79 9.77
N SER A 195 18.78 -33.96 10.98
CA SER A 195 19.43 -34.44 12.20
C SER A 195 18.64 -34.21 13.48
N ALA A 196 18.04 -35.29 13.99
CA ALA A 196 17.82 -35.53 15.42
C ALA A 196 18.05 -37.00 15.83
N ARG A 197 18.17 -37.94 14.87
CA ARG A 197 18.33 -39.39 15.13
C ARG A 197 19.67 -39.99 14.66
N HIS A 198 20.44 -39.31 13.82
CA HIS A 198 21.65 -39.84 13.17
C HIS A 198 22.83 -38.85 13.14
N ALA A 199 23.16 -38.27 14.28
CA ALA A 199 24.45 -37.65 14.65
C ALA A 199 25.10 -36.53 13.78
N ASP A 200 24.65 -36.22 12.55
CA ASP A 200 25.34 -35.27 11.65
C ASP A 200 24.38 -34.33 10.90
N ALA A 201 24.58 -33.02 11.01
CA ALA A 201 23.75 -32.03 10.31
C ALA A 201 23.97 -32.06 8.79
N LEU A 202 23.09 -31.45 7.99
CA LEU A 202 23.22 -31.45 6.53
C LEU A 202 24.56 -30.83 6.05
N PRO A 203 25.06 -29.71 6.60
CA PRO A 203 26.40 -29.20 6.29
C PRO A 203 27.49 -30.24 6.54
N ASP A 204 27.44 -30.95 7.66
CA ASP A 204 28.43 -31.97 8.03
C ASP A 204 28.42 -33.15 7.03
N LEU A 205 27.25 -33.51 6.50
CA LEU A 205 27.13 -34.51 5.44
C LEU A 205 27.77 -34.01 4.13
N LEU A 206 27.48 -32.78 3.75
CA LEU A 206 27.98 -32.19 2.50
C LEU A 206 29.49 -32.00 2.51
N GLU A 207 30.07 -31.66 3.66
CA GLU A 207 31.52 -31.48 3.85
C GLU A 207 32.33 -32.77 3.68
N ARG A 208 31.70 -33.95 3.75
CA ARG A 208 32.37 -35.25 3.50
C ARG A 208 32.76 -35.45 2.03
N TYR A 209 32.17 -34.67 1.13
CA TYR A 209 32.39 -34.83 -0.30
C TYR A 209 33.49 -33.88 -0.81
N PRO A 210 34.31 -34.31 -1.80
CA PRO A 210 35.39 -33.47 -2.33
C PRO A 210 34.94 -32.10 -2.86
N GLN A 211 33.69 -31.99 -3.33
CA GLN A 211 33.07 -30.75 -3.79
C GLN A 211 31.70 -30.59 -3.13
N PRO A 212 31.62 -29.90 -1.97
CA PRO A 212 30.37 -29.72 -1.23
C PRO A 212 29.26 -29.08 -2.07
N ALA A 213 29.60 -28.11 -2.92
CA ALA A 213 28.65 -27.48 -3.85
C ALA A 213 28.03 -28.49 -4.84
N ARG A 214 28.79 -29.48 -5.30
CA ARG A 214 28.26 -30.55 -6.18
C ARG A 214 27.32 -31.46 -5.38
N ALA A 215 27.74 -31.87 -4.18
CA ALA A 215 26.91 -32.69 -3.29
C ALA A 215 25.57 -31.98 -3.00
N LEU A 216 25.60 -30.67 -2.75
CA LEU A 216 24.40 -29.86 -2.53
C LEU A 216 23.47 -29.84 -3.74
N ARG A 217 24.00 -29.70 -4.97
CA ARG A 217 23.17 -29.76 -6.20
C ARG A 217 22.52 -31.12 -6.40
N VAL A 218 23.26 -32.21 -6.15
CA VAL A 218 22.71 -33.58 -6.22
C VAL A 218 21.63 -33.79 -5.17
N PHE A 219 21.88 -33.32 -3.95
CA PHE A 219 20.90 -33.36 -2.86
C PHE A 219 19.65 -32.53 -3.17
N ASN A 220 19.80 -31.32 -3.71
CA ASN A 220 18.65 -30.48 -4.13
C ASN A 220 17.81 -31.18 -5.19
N ALA A 221 18.44 -31.86 -6.16
CA ALA A 221 17.71 -32.62 -7.18
C ALA A 221 16.86 -33.74 -6.55
N PHE A 222 17.39 -34.46 -5.56
CA PHE A 222 16.60 -35.47 -4.82
C PHE A 222 15.46 -34.86 -4.03
N GLU A 223 15.72 -33.76 -3.33
CA GLU A 223 14.69 -33.07 -2.57
C GLU A 223 13.60 -32.53 -3.49
N THR A 224 13.92 -31.92 -4.62
CA THR A 224 12.94 -31.49 -5.62
C THR A 224 12.09 -32.68 -6.10
N MET A 225 12.67 -33.84 -6.40
CA MET A 225 11.90 -35.05 -6.76
C MET A 225 10.94 -35.50 -5.64
N ARG A 226 11.44 -35.58 -4.41
CA ARG A 226 10.66 -35.98 -3.24
C ARG A 226 9.51 -35.01 -2.97
N LEU A 227 9.79 -33.72 -3.01
CA LEU A 227 8.81 -32.65 -2.76
C LEU A 227 7.74 -32.59 -3.84
N ILE A 228 8.11 -32.71 -5.12
CA ILE A 228 7.12 -32.79 -6.22
C ILE A 228 6.20 -34.01 -6.03
N ALA A 229 6.74 -35.16 -5.61
CA ALA A 229 5.93 -36.34 -5.35
C ALA A 229 4.99 -36.17 -4.13
N CYS A 230 5.43 -35.49 -3.07
CA CYS A 230 4.55 -35.11 -1.96
C CYS A 230 3.43 -34.16 -2.42
N LEU A 231 3.77 -33.12 -3.20
CA LEU A 231 2.79 -32.19 -3.77
C LEU A 231 1.79 -32.89 -4.70
N ALA A 232 2.23 -33.88 -5.49
CA ALA A 232 1.35 -34.67 -6.35
C ALA A 232 0.29 -35.44 -5.55
N ARG A 233 0.66 -35.96 -4.37
CA ARG A 233 -0.23 -36.74 -3.51
C ARG A 233 -1.18 -35.86 -2.70
N GLU A 234 -0.67 -34.79 -2.09
CA GLU A 234 -1.43 -33.98 -1.14
C GLU A 234 -2.11 -32.76 -1.79
N LEU A 235 -1.54 -32.21 -2.87
CA LEU A 235 -1.99 -30.99 -3.53
C LEU A 235 -2.01 -31.16 -5.06
N PRO A 236 -2.86 -32.06 -5.61
CA PRO A 236 -2.85 -32.41 -7.04
C PRO A 236 -3.17 -31.22 -7.97
N GLY A 237 -3.86 -30.20 -7.47
CA GLY A 237 -4.07 -28.95 -8.20
C GLY A 237 -2.77 -28.19 -8.47
N LEU A 238 -1.92 -28.09 -7.44
CA LEU A 238 -0.62 -27.43 -7.53
C LEU A 238 0.36 -28.25 -8.35
N HIS A 239 0.33 -29.58 -8.24
CA HIS A 239 1.16 -30.44 -9.08
C HIS A 239 0.87 -30.27 -10.58
N ARG A 240 -0.41 -30.07 -10.97
CA ARG A 240 -0.76 -29.73 -12.36
C ARG A 240 -0.18 -28.38 -12.80
N ASP A 241 -0.14 -27.40 -11.91
CA ASP A 241 0.51 -26.10 -12.20
C ASP A 241 2.02 -26.29 -12.46
N LEU A 242 2.71 -27.14 -11.69
CA LEU A 242 4.12 -27.48 -11.90
C LEU A 242 4.36 -28.13 -13.27
N MET A 243 3.56 -29.14 -13.63
CA MET A 243 3.68 -29.83 -14.93
C MET A 243 3.43 -28.89 -16.11
N ALA A 244 2.50 -27.94 -15.99
CA ALA A 244 2.26 -26.95 -17.03
C ALA A 244 3.47 -26.02 -17.24
N LEU A 245 4.20 -25.68 -16.18
CA LEU A 245 5.42 -24.87 -16.27
C LEU A 245 6.60 -25.65 -16.86
N ASP A 246 6.72 -26.94 -16.55
CA ASP A 246 7.71 -27.83 -17.19
C ASP A 246 7.45 -27.93 -18.70
N ASP A 247 6.18 -28.08 -19.10
CA ASP A 247 5.80 -28.10 -20.52
C ASP A 247 6.15 -26.77 -21.22
N LEU A 248 5.87 -25.63 -20.60
CA LEU A 248 6.17 -24.28 -21.12
C LEU A 248 7.67 -24.00 -21.23
N SER A 249 8.46 -24.44 -20.23
CA SER A 249 9.91 -24.27 -20.23
C SER A 249 10.63 -25.26 -21.16
N GLY A 250 9.91 -26.25 -21.70
CA GLY A 250 10.49 -27.31 -22.51
C GLY A 250 11.26 -28.34 -21.70
N TRP A 251 11.12 -28.35 -20.37
CA TRP A 251 11.72 -29.34 -19.50
C TRP A 251 11.17 -30.74 -19.80
N ARG A 252 12.02 -31.76 -19.74
CA ARG A 252 11.64 -33.14 -20.06
C ARG A 252 12.27 -34.10 -19.06
N GLU A 253 11.43 -34.99 -18.54
CA GLU A 253 11.86 -36.04 -17.62
C GLU A 253 12.56 -37.20 -18.35
N GLU A 254 13.75 -37.56 -17.90
CA GLU A 254 14.45 -38.76 -18.35
C GLU A 254 13.95 -40.00 -17.58
N ARG A 255 13.10 -40.81 -18.21
CA ARG A 255 12.40 -41.94 -17.56
C ARG A 255 13.28 -43.17 -17.30
N ASP A 256 14.20 -43.48 -18.20
CA ASP A 256 15.05 -44.68 -18.14
C ASP A 256 16.51 -44.36 -17.77
N GLY A 257 16.74 -43.18 -17.17
CA GLY A 257 18.06 -42.66 -16.84
C GLY A 257 18.61 -43.18 -15.50
N PRO A 258 19.84 -42.78 -15.12
CA PRO A 258 20.51 -43.21 -13.89
C PRO A 258 19.77 -42.77 -12.61
N TRP A 259 18.79 -41.87 -12.72
CA TRP A 259 17.99 -41.36 -11.60
C TRP A 259 16.63 -42.07 -11.42
N ALA A 260 16.26 -43.01 -12.31
CA ALA A 260 14.93 -43.63 -12.31
C ALA A 260 14.61 -44.36 -11.00
N GLN A 261 15.57 -45.16 -10.48
CA GLN A 261 15.38 -45.91 -9.23
C GLN A 261 15.29 -44.97 -8.01
N ALA A 262 16.13 -43.93 -7.96
CA ALA A 262 16.10 -42.92 -6.92
C ALA A 262 14.74 -42.20 -6.89
N ARG A 263 14.22 -41.82 -8.06
CA ARG A 263 12.90 -41.19 -8.20
C ARG A 263 11.77 -42.07 -7.71
N GLN A 264 11.78 -43.37 -8.06
CA GLN A 264 10.77 -44.31 -7.58
C GLN A 264 10.80 -44.45 -6.05
N ARG A 265 12.00 -44.47 -5.46
CA ARG A 265 12.18 -44.51 -4.01
C ARG A 265 11.65 -43.24 -3.33
N LEU A 266 12.00 -42.07 -3.86
CA LEU A 266 11.61 -40.78 -3.30
C LEU A 266 10.13 -40.43 -3.52
N ALA A 267 9.46 -41.09 -4.47
CA ALA A 267 8.02 -40.96 -4.67
C ALA A 267 7.17 -41.78 -3.69
N ALA A 268 7.78 -42.68 -2.90
CA ALA A 268 7.05 -43.50 -1.93
C ALA A 268 6.39 -42.63 -0.83
N PRO A 269 5.18 -42.97 -0.33
CA PRO A 269 4.46 -42.15 0.64
C PRO A 269 5.21 -41.85 1.94
N GLY A 270 6.11 -42.74 2.38
CA GLY A 270 6.93 -42.58 3.58
C GLY A 270 8.33 -42.03 3.33
N ALA A 271 8.66 -41.60 2.10
CA ALA A 271 9.99 -41.11 1.78
C ALA A 271 10.32 -39.82 2.54
N SER A 272 11.48 -39.80 3.20
CA SER A 272 11.92 -38.67 4.02
C SER A 272 13.24 -38.07 3.51
N VAL A 273 13.71 -37.01 4.17
CA VAL A 273 15.01 -36.39 3.82
C VAL A 273 16.18 -37.36 4.01
N GLU A 274 16.04 -38.33 4.92
CA GLU A 274 17.01 -39.40 5.12
C GLU A 274 17.15 -40.30 3.89
N ASP A 275 16.07 -40.54 3.14
CA ASP A 275 16.15 -41.27 1.87
C ASP A 275 16.94 -40.48 0.82
N SER A 276 16.72 -39.16 0.74
CA SER A 276 17.48 -38.27 -0.14
C SER A 276 18.96 -38.25 0.22
N ALA A 277 19.28 -38.16 1.51
CA ALA A 277 20.66 -38.20 2.01
C ALA A 277 21.34 -39.54 1.73
N ALA A 278 20.62 -40.66 1.91
CA ALA A 278 21.14 -42.01 1.66
C ALA A 278 21.46 -42.28 0.18
N LEU A 279 20.82 -41.56 -0.74
CA LEU A 279 21.07 -41.66 -2.18
C LEU A 279 22.30 -40.85 -2.64
N LEU A 280 22.78 -39.91 -1.83
CA LEU A 280 23.85 -39.00 -2.20
C LEU A 280 25.14 -39.73 -2.57
N GLU A 281 25.55 -40.72 -1.79
CA GLU A 281 26.80 -41.46 -2.02
C GLU A 281 26.78 -42.20 -3.36
N ALA A 282 25.68 -42.88 -3.68
CA ALA A 282 25.53 -43.66 -4.90
C ALA A 282 25.46 -42.81 -6.17
N HIS A 283 24.99 -41.56 -6.06
CA HIS A 283 24.72 -40.69 -7.21
C HIS A 283 25.63 -39.46 -7.30
N TYR A 284 26.55 -39.23 -6.36
CA TYR A 284 27.45 -38.08 -6.36
C TYR A 284 28.25 -37.91 -7.67
N ALA A 285 28.67 -39.03 -8.28
CA ALA A 285 29.40 -39.04 -9.55
C ALA A 285 28.51 -38.86 -10.79
N THR A 286 27.19 -38.98 -10.65
CA THR A 286 26.22 -38.83 -11.75
C THR A 286 25.88 -37.35 -11.92
N GLU A 287 25.69 -36.88 -13.15
CA GLU A 287 25.25 -35.49 -13.38
C GLU A 287 23.77 -35.33 -12.98
N PRO A 288 23.43 -34.32 -12.14
CA PRO A 288 22.05 -34.07 -11.77
C PRO A 288 21.22 -33.66 -13.00
N PRO A 289 19.91 -33.93 -12.98
CA PRO A 289 19.01 -33.45 -14.03
C PRO A 289 19.02 -31.92 -14.10
N ALA A 290 18.63 -31.36 -15.25
CA ALA A 290 18.44 -29.93 -15.38
C ALA A 290 17.40 -29.43 -14.36
N PRO A 291 17.64 -28.29 -13.69
CA PRO A 291 16.72 -27.78 -12.69
C PRO A 291 15.39 -27.38 -13.32
N HIS A 292 14.33 -27.47 -12.53
CA HIS A 292 13.02 -26.95 -12.94
C HIS A 292 13.02 -25.42 -12.96
N CYS A 293 12.19 -24.80 -13.80
CA CYS A 293 12.09 -23.33 -13.86
C CYS A 293 11.60 -22.69 -12.54
N TYR A 294 10.95 -23.46 -11.68
CA TYR A 294 10.46 -23.07 -10.35
C TYR A 294 11.35 -23.60 -9.20
N GLU A 295 12.50 -24.21 -9.52
CA GLU A 295 13.42 -24.75 -8.52
C GLU A 295 14.14 -23.62 -7.76
N GLY A 296 14.12 -23.71 -6.42
CA GLY A 296 14.87 -22.83 -5.55
C GLY A 296 16.28 -23.34 -5.26
N VAL A 297 17.15 -22.44 -4.81
CA VAL A 297 18.48 -22.76 -4.30
C VAL A 297 18.40 -23.08 -2.81
N LEU A 298 19.17 -24.08 -2.36
CA LEU A 298 19.29 -24.42 -0.94
C LEU A 298 20.40 -23.62 -0.27
N HIS A 299 20.05 -22.74 0.66
CA HIS A 299 20.98 -22.10 1.59
C HIS A 299 20.91 -22.77 2.97
N VAL A 300 21.61 -23.90 3.09
CA VAL A 300 21.53 -24.78 4.25
C VAL A 300 21.93 -24.06 5.55
N GLU A 301 23.01 -23.28 5.53
CA GLU A 301 23.52 -22.60 6.72
C GLU A 301 22.57 -21.51 7.23
N LEU A 302 21.89 -20.79 6.32
CA LEU A 302 20.89 -19.79 6.68
C LEU A 302 19.66 -20.46 7.31
N ALA A 303 19.16 -21.53 6.68
CA ALA A 303 18.06 -22.31 7.19
C ALA A 303 18.34 -22.88 8.58
N GLU A 304 19.50 -23.51 8.78
CA GLU A 304 19.88 -24.07 10.08
C GLU A 304 20.03 -23.02 11.17
N ARG A 305 20.64 -21.87 10.84
CA ARG A 305 20.77 -20.77 11.80
C ARG A 305 19.41 -20.26 12.25
N ALA A 306 18.52 -19.98 11.30
CA ALA A 306 17.18 -19.49 11.58
C ALA A 306 16.32 -20.52 12.35
N MET A 307 16.44 -21.81 12.01
CA MET A 307 15.82 -22.90 12.77
C MET A 307 16.36 -22.94 14.21
N ARG A 308 17.69 -22.90 14.41
CA ARG A 308 18.30 -22.97 15.74
C ARG A 308 17.87 -21.82 16.65
N GLU A 309 17.87 -20.60 16.12
CA GLU A 309 17.40 -19.40 16.83
C GLU A 309 15.91 -19.49 17.18
N ARG A 310 15.08 -19.99 16.25
CA ARG A 310 13.64 -20.19 16.45
C ARG A 310 13.34 -21.28 17.47
N ILE A 311 13.94 -22.46 17.34
CA ILE A 311 13.79 -23.60 18.26
C ILE A 311 14.12 -23.16 19.68
N ALA A 312 15.23 -22.44 19.89
CA ALA A 312 15.60 -21.93 21.21
C ALA A 312 14.54 -20.96 21.79
N ARG A 313 14.07 -20.01 20.96
CA ARG A 313 13.03 -19.03 21.36
C ARG A 313 11.70 -19.70 21.67
N GLU A 314 11.24 -20.60 20.81
CA GLU A 314 9.95 -21.28 20.92
C GLU A 314 9.93 -22.24 22.09
N ARG A 315 11.05 -22.91 22.41
CA ARG A 315 11.23 -23.65 23.65
C ARG A 315 10.92 -22.79 24.86
N ASP A 316 11.57 -21.63 24.96
CA ASP A 316 11.45 -20.76 26.12
C ASP A 316 10.03 -20.17 26.21
N GLN A 317 9.45 -19.75 25.08
CA GLN A 317 8.05 -19.29 24.99
C GLN A 317 7.06 -20.38 25.41
N PHE A 318 7.28 -21.63 25.00
CA PHE A 318 6.38 -22.74 25.30
C PHE A 318 6.42 -23.07 26.79
N ARG A 319 7.61 -23.08 27.40
CA ARG A 319 7.76 -23.25 28.85
C ARG A 319 7.10 -22.15 29.67
N VAL A 320 7.13 -20.91 29.18
CA VAL A 320 6.38 -19.78 29.78
C VAL A 320 4.87 -19.97 29.62
N ALA A 321 4.41 -20.41 28.45
CA ALA A 321 3.00 -20.69 28.20
C ALA A 321 2.47 -21.81 29.12
N LEU A 322 3.23 -22.89 29.31
CA LEU A 322 2.91 -23.97 30.25
C LEU A 322 2.82 -23.45 31.70
N ALA A 323 3.73 -22.54 32.11
CA ALA A 323 3.66 -21.93 33.43
C ALA A 323 2.36 -21.12 33.63
N ARG A 324 1.93 -20.35 32.61
CA ARG A 324 0.66 -19.60 32.64
C ARG A 324 -0.55 -20.53 32.73
N LEU A 325 -0.60 -21.57 31.89
CA LEU A 325 -1.68 -22.58 31.91
C LEU A 325 -1.78 -23.25 33.28
N ARG A 326 -0.65 -23.50 33.95
CA ARG A 326 -0.64 -24.05 35.32
C ARG A 326 -1.26 -23.08 36.34
N MET A 327 -0.94 -21.78 36.25
CA MET A 327 -1.49 -20.76 37.14
C MET A 327 -3.01 -20.60 36.96
N GLU A 328 -3.50 -20.68 35.72
CA GLU A 328 -4.94 -20.57 35.42
C GLU A 328 -5.76 -21.73 35.98
N GLN A 329 -5.17 -22.93 36.08
CA GLN A 329 -5.81 -24.09 36.71
C GLN A 329 -5.71 -24.12 38.24
N THR A 330 -4.90 -23.23 38.85
CA THR A 330 -4.76 -23.17 40.31
C THR A 330 -5.84 -22.24 40.90
N PRO A 331 -6.84 -22.73 41.66
CA PRO A 331 -7.96 -21.90 42.12
C PRO A 331 -7.51 -20.76 43.03
N ARG A 332 -8.00 -19.54 42.75
CA ARG A 332 -7.80 -18.34 43.59
C ARG A 332 -8.39 -18.57 44.99
N GLY A 333 -7.59 -19.04 45.94
CA GLY A 333 -7.98 -19.18 47.35
C GLY A 333 -7.46 -20.40 48.10
N GLY A 334 -6.75 -21.33 47.45
CA GLY A 334 -6.11 -22.46 48.14
C GLY A 334 -4.76 -22.07 48.74
N ALA A 335 -4.56 -22.33 50.04
CA ALA A 335 -3.27 -22.17 50.70
C ALA A 335 -2.15 -22.83 49.88
N VAL A 336 -1.03 -22.11 49.72
CA VAL A 336 0.21 -22.60 49.09
C VAL A 336 0.75 -23.74 49.95
N ARG A 337 0.23 -24.95 49.75
CA ARG A 337 0.97 -26.18 50.04
C ARG A 337 1.91 -26.36 48.87
N ALA A 338 3.20 -26.53 49.16
CA ALA A 338 4.19 -27.01 48.22
C ALA A 338 3.74 -28.38 47.68
N SER A 339 2.92 -28.38 46.63
CA SER A 339 2.54 -29.57 45.89
C SER A 339 3.54 -29.76 44.75
N THR A 340 3.97 -31.00 44.59
CA THR A 340 4.77 -31.55 43.50
C THR A 340 4.58 -30.80 42.17
N PRO A 341 5.65 -30.49 41.42
CA PRO A 341 5.50 -29.85 40.11
C PRO A 341 4.60 -30.72 39.23
N GLY A 342 3.39 -30.21 38.91
CA GLY A 342 2.45 -30.92 38.04
C GLY A 342 3.12 -31.27 36.70
N ARG A 343 2.88 -32.48 36.22
CA ARG A 343 3.55 -33.05 35.05
C ARG A 343 2.72 -32.79 33.80
N PHE A 344 3.29 -32.09 32.83
CA PHE A 344 2.70 -31.99 31.50
C PHE A 344 3.03 -33.24 30.68
N GLU A 345 2.03 -33.79 30.02
CA GLU A 345 2.19 -34.90 29.08
C GLU A 345 1.45 -34.58 27.78
N LEU A 346 2.05 -34.94 26.64
CA LEU A 346 1.45 -34.79 25.32
C LEU A 346 0.95 -36.16 24.85
N ARG A 347 -0.32 -36.26 24.48
CA ARG A 347 -0.89 -37.47 23.85
C ARG A 347 -1.22 -37.20 22.40
N ALA A 348 -0.66 -38.00 21.50
CA ALA A 348 -1.09 -38.03 20.12
C ALA A 348 -2.43 -38.77 20.02
N LEU A 349 -3.45 -38.10 19.49
CA LEU A 349 -4.74 -38.66 19.13
C LEU A 349 -4.77 -38.85 17.60
N PRO A 350 -5.38 -39.93 17.10
CA PRO A 350 -5.61 -40.06 15.66
C PRO A 350 -6.56 -38.95 15.19
N ASP A 351 -6.17 -38.19 14.16
CA ASP A 351 -7.04 -37.17 13.56
C ASP A 351 -8.26 -37.87 12.92
N SER A 352 -9.46 -37.39 13.30
CA SER A 352 -10.74 -37.96 12.89
C SER A 352 -11.05 -37.83 11.40
N GLN A 353 -10.40 -36.90 10.68
CA GLN A 353 -10.57 -36.68 9.24
C GLN A 353 -9.41 -37.21 8.40
N TYR A 354 -8.21 -37.30 8.97
CA TYR A 354 -7.00 -37.74 8.26
C TYR A 354 -6.16 -38.68 9.15
N PRO A 355 -6.31 -40.02 9.04
CA PRO A 355 -5.66 -40.99 9.94
C PRO A 355 -4.12 -40.92 10.02
N GLU A 356 -3.49 -40.28 9.03
CA GLU A 356 -2.05 -40.04 8.92
C GLU A 356 -1.59 -38.81 9.74
N ARG A 357 -2.52 -37.90 10.09
CA ARG A 357 -2.26 -36.73 10.94
C ARG A 357 -2.56 -37.08 12.40
N HIS A 358 -1.70 -36.60 13.29
CA HIS A 358 -1.84 -36.80 14.72
C HIS A 358 -2.28 -35.47 15.34
N GLU A 359 -3.42 -35.44 16.01
CA GLU A 359 -3.87 -34.30 16.80
C GLU A 359 -3.26 -34.42 18.20
N PHE A 360 -2.52 -33.41 18.66
CA PHE A 360 -1.83 -33.49 19.95
C PHE A 360 -2.67 -32.89 21.08
N SER A 361 -3.02 -33.70 22.07
CA SER A 361 -3.70 -33.27 23.30
C SER A 361 -2.68 -33.05 24.42
N LEU A 362 -2.58 -31.82 24.91
CA LEU A 362 -1.81 -31.49 26.12
C LEU A 362 -2.61 -31.90 27.37
N THR A 363 -1.94 -32.51 28.34
CA THR A 363 -2.53 -32.88 29.64
C THR A 363 -1.65 -32.39 30.79
N LEU A 364 -2.26 -32.08 31.94
CA LEU A 364 -1.58 -31.76 33.19
C LEU A 364 -2.07 -32.74 34.26
N ASP A 365 -1.16 -33.53 34.82
CA ASP A 365 -1.47 -34.59 35.80
C ASP A 365 -2.59 -35.55 35.34
N GLY A 366 -2.60 -35.85 34.02
CA GLY A 366 -3.58 -36.72 33.38
C GLY A 366 -4.92 -36.08 33.03
N GLN A 367 -5.13 -34.80 33.35
CA GLN A 367 -6.33 -34.04 32.95
C GLN A 367 -6.11 -33.31 31.61
N PRO A 368 -7.05 -33.39 30.65
CA PRO A 368 -6.97 -32.65 29.39
C PRO A 368 -6.92 -31.13 29.60
N LEU A 369 -5.97 -30.49 28.93
CA LEU A 369 -5.88 -29.03 28.81
C LEU A 369 -6.37 -28.62 27.43
N ALA A 370 -7.21 -27.60 27.37
CA ALA A 370 -7.55 -26.92 26.11
C ALA A 370 -6.60 -25.72 25.94
N PRO A 371 -5.49 -25.85 25.19
CA PRO A 371 -4.59 -24.72 24.96
C PRO A 371 -5.29 -23.56 24.26
N GLY A 372 -4.84 -22.32 24.48
CA GLY A 372 -5.27 -21.17 23.69
C GLY A 372 -4.79 -21.27 22.23
N ALA A 373 -5.26 -20.36 21.36
CA ALA A 373 -4.82 -20.31 19.96
C ALA A 373 -3.29 -20.13 19.83
N ASP A 374 -2.71 -19.24 20.65
CA ASP A 374 -1.28 -18.96 20.65
C ASP A 374 -0.42 -20.18 21.03
N VAL A 375 -0.89 -20.98 22.00
CA VAL A 375 -0.18 -22.19 22.45
C VAL A 375 -0.27 -23.30 21.40
N ARG A 376 -1.43 -23.44 20.72
CA ARG A 376 -1.55 -24.37 19.58
C ARG A 376 -0.62 -24.00 18.44
N ALA A 377 -0.60 -22.72 18.04
CA ALA A 377 0.31 -22.25 17.00
C ALA A 377 1.79 -22.51 17.34
N LEU A 378 2.15 -22.35 18.62
CA LEU A 378 3.50 -22.65 19.10
C LEU A 378 3.81 -24.16 19.07
N MET A 379 2.84 -25.01 19.43
CA MET A 379 2.98 -26.46 19.32
C MET A 379 3.18 -26.89 17.86
N ASP A 380 2.37 -26.37 16.94
CA ASP A 380 2.44 -26.69 15.51
C ASP A 380 3.81 -26.29 14.93
N SER A 381 4.33 -25.11 15.31
CA SER A 381 5.65 -24.64 14.90
C SER A 381 6.78 -25.56 15.40
N ILE A 382 6.75 -25.95 16.68
CA ILE A 382 7.73 -26.88 17.27
C ILE A 382 7.69 -28.24 16.57
N ILE A 383 6.49 -28.78 16.31
CA ILE A 383 6.30 -30.05 15.61
C ILE A 383 6.81 -29.96 14.17
N GLN A 384 6.62 -28.81 13.50
CA GLN A 384 7.13 -28.61 12.16
C GLN A 384 8.67 -28.67 12.13
N ASP A 385 9.37 -28.07 13.10
CA ASP A 385 10.84 -28.05 13.14
C ASP A 385 11.45 -29.37 13.65
N LEU A 386 10.83 -30.01 14.64
CA LEU A 386 11.41 -31.16 15.36
C LEU A 386 10.73 -32.50 15.05
N GLY A 387 9.58 -32.48 14.38
CA GLY A 387 8.73 -33.65 14.11
C GLY A 387 7.86 -34.07 15.31
N ASN A 388 8.24 -33.72 16.53
CA ASN A 388 7.46 -33.88 17.76
C ASN A 388 7.84 -32.80 18.78
N ILE A 389 7.10 -32.71 19.90
CA ILE A 389 7.49 -31.85 21.04
C ILE A 389 8.36 -32.67 22.00
N PRO A 390 9.63 -32.30 22.22
CA PRO A 390 10.53 -33.03 23.13
C PRO A 390 10.09 -32.97 24.61
N GLU A 391 10.47 -33.96 25.42
CA GLU A 391 10.08 -34.01 26.84
C GLU A 391 10.62 -32.84 27.67
N ASP A 392 11.79 -32.29 27.32
CA ASP A 392 12.38 -31.13 27.99
C ASP A 392 11.61 -29.82 27.73
N TYR A 393 10.73 -29.77 26.73
CA TYR A 393 9.83 -28.65 26.46
C TYR A 393 8.60 -28.68 27.38
N LEU A 394 8.22 -29.85 27.90
CA LEU A 394 7.05 -30.05 28.76
C LEU A 394 7.30 -29.64 30.23
N VAL A 395 8.32 -28.83 30.49
CA VAL A 395 8.69 -28.35 31.82
C VAL A 395 8.35 -26.86 31.95
N ALA A 396 7.32 -26.52 32.73
CA ALA A 396 6.97 -25.12 33.00
C ALA A 396 8.16 -24.32 33.56
N ALA A 397 8.28 -23.05 33.15
CA ALA A 397 9.25 -22.13 33.71
C ALA A 397 9.05 -21.98 35.23
N GLY A 398 10.14 -21.98 36.00
CA GLY A 398 10.11 -21.84 37.46
C GLY A 398 9.73 -20.42 37.92
N ASP A 399 9.35 -20.28 39.20
CA ASP A 399 8.82 -19.03 39.82
C ASP A 399 9.85 -17.87 39.94
N GLY A 400 11.02 -18.00 39.30
CA GLY A 400 12.07 -16.98 39.29
C GLY A 400 12.56 -16.71 37.87
N GLY A 401 12.36 -15.47 37.39
CA GLY A 401 13.34 -14.84 36.50
C GLY A 401 12.95 -14.45 35.08
N TYR A 402 11.70 -14.53 34.62
CA TYR A 402 11.31 -14.08 33.28
C TYR A 402 10.25 -12.97 33.31
N ARG A 403 10.62 -11.80 33.84
CA ARG A 403 9.92 -10.52 33.63
C ARG A 403 10.93 -9.48 33.15
N ALA A 404 11.16 -9.43 31.85
CA ALA A 404 11.58 -8.26 31.05
C ALA A 404 11.83 -8.73 29.62
N ASP A 405 11.60 -7.84 28.64
CA ASP A 405 11.89 -7.99 27.20
C ASP A 405 10.83 -8.63 26.31
N MET A 406 9.58 -8.17 26.45
CA MET A 406 8.55 -8.27 25.41
C MET A 406 8.21 -6.89 24.83
N ASP A 407 9.22 -6.11 24.44
CA ASP A 407 8.96 -4.83 23.75
C ASP A 407 10.12 -4.33 22.87
N ARG A 408 10.81 -5.25 22.18
CA ARG A 408 11.79 -4.89 21.14
C ARG A 408 11.90 -5.99 20.10
N THR A 409 11.16 -5.88 19.00
CA THR A 409 11.63 -6.22 17.64
C THR A 409 10.56 -5.93 16.60
N GLU A 410 10.68 -4.81 15.90
CA GLU A 410 10.51 -4.73 14.44
C GLU A 410 11.49 -3.66 13.93
N GLY A 411 12.72 -4.11 13.67
CA GLY A 411 13.73 -3.35 12.94
C GLY A 411 13.85 -3.94 11.55
N GLY A 412 12.96 -3.53 10.65
CA GLY A 412 13.10 -3.73 9.22
C GLY A 412 13.83 -2.53 8.63
N THR A 413 14.95 -2.78 7.97
CA THR A 413 15.71 -1.82 7.17
C THR A 413 14.90 -1.38 5.97
N GLU A 414 14.04 -0.38 6.14
CA GLU A 414 13.67 0.53 5.07
C GLU A 414 14.55 1.77 5.15
N THR A 415 15.10 2.16 4.01
CA THR A 415 15.83 3.41 3.79
C THR A 415 15.19 4.54 4.59
N THR A 416 15.94 5.12 5.52
CA THR A 416 15.56 6.28 6.32
C THR A 416 15.13 7.44 5.41
N ARG A 417 13.85 7.48 5.02
CA ARG A 417 13.18 8.74 4.69
C ARG A 417 13.21 9.54 5.98
N GLU A 418 13.89 10.68 5.98
CA GLU A 418 13.84 11.61 7.11
C GLU A 418 12.38 11.77 7.55
N GLN A 419 12.07 11.42 8.81
CA GLN A 419 10.69 11.45 9.32
C GLN A 419 10.08 12.84 9.07
N GLY A 420 8.99 12.89 8.29
CA GLY A 420 8.24 14.12 8.01
C GLY A 420 8.57 14.86 6.71
N VAL A 421 9.30 14.25 5.75
CA VAL A 421 9.52 14.80 4.39
C VAL A 421 8.76 13.99 3.34
N PHE A 422 7.95 14.65 2.54
CA PHE A 422 7.11 14.06 1.48
C PHE A 422 7.42 14.70 0.13
N LEU A 423 7.38 13.89 -0.92
CA LEU A 423 7.58 14.35 -2.30
C LEU A 423 6.26 14.32 -3.05
N TYR A 424 5.99 15.38 -3.81
CA TYR A 424 4.76 15.53 -4.57
C TYR A 424 5.04 15.97 -6.00
N ASN A 425 4.18 15.50 -6.89
CA ASN A 425 4.15 15.94 -8.27
C ASN A 425 3.52 17.33 -8.39
N GLU A 426 4.01 18.12 -9.35
CA GLU A 426 3.44 19.41 -9.71
C GLU A 426 2.94 19.37 -11.16
N TRP A 427 1.75 19.90 -11.41
CA TRP A 427 1.20 19.97 -12.75
C TRP A 427 1.79 21.16 -13.53
N ASP A 428 2.40 20.87 -14.67
CA ASP A 428 2.87 21.89 -15.61
C ASP A 428 1.89 21.97 -16.79
N HIS A 429 1.03 22.98 -16.76
CA HIS A 429 -0.01 23.14 -17.79
C HIS A 429 0.56 23.37 -19.20
N ALA A 430 1.73 24.01 -19.30
CA ALA A 430 2.35 24.32 -20.58
C ALA A 430 2.88 23.04 -21.26
N ARG A 431 3.25 22.04 -20.45
CA ARG A 431 3.64 20.69 -20.88
C ARG A 431 2.47 19.70 -20.90
N SER A 432 1.34 20.06 -20.27
CA SER A 432 0.20 19.16 -20.02
C SER A 432 0.62 17.84 -19.36
N HIS A 433 1.63 17.90 -18.48
CA HIS A 433 2.21 16.75 -17.79
C HIS A 433 2.67 17.16 -16.39
N TYR A 434 2.84 16.17 -15.51
CA TYR A 434 3.40 16.36 -14.19
C TYR A 434 4.92 16.41 -14.21
N ARG A 435 5.50 17.25 -13.36
CA ARG A 435 6.89 17.15 -12.92
C ARG A 435 6.93 16.23 -11.72
N LYS A 436 7.65 15.11 -11.83
CA LYS A 436 7.61 14.04 -10.82
C LYS A 436 8.50 14.34 -9.61
N ASP A 437 7.99 14.11 -8.40
CA ASP A 437 8.67 14.38 -7.11
C ASP A 437 9.28 15.80 -7.04
N TRP A 438 8.59 16.76 -7.66
CA TRP A 438 9.10 18.11 -7.88
C TRP A 438 9.05 18.98 -6.64
N CYS A 439 8.03 18.78 -5.80
CA CYS A 439 7.80 19.55 -4.58
C CYS A 439 8.17 18.72 -3.35
N VAL A 440 8.86 19.34 -2.40
CA VAL A 440 9.23 18.79 -1.10
C VAL A 440 8.36 19.42 -0.02
N LEU A 441 7.47 18.62 0.59
CA LEU A 441 6.60 19.04 1.68
C LEU A 441 7.11 18.51 3.02
N ARG A 442 7.17 19.39 4.03
CA ARG A 442 7.58 19.07 5.40
C ARG A 442 6.43 19.30 6.36
N GLU A 443 6.20 18.34 7.25
CA GLU A 443 5.18 18.47 8.29
C GLU A 443 5.79 18.97 9.61
N HIS A 444 5.15 19.98 10.20
CA HIS A 444 5.51 20.59 11.46
C HIS A 444 4.31 20.62 12.40
N ASN A 445 4.52 20.67 13.71
CA ASN A 445 3.45 20.95 14.66
C ASN A 445 3.45 22.45 15.00
N VAL A 446 2.28 23.07 15.08
CA VAL A 446 2.17 24.46 15.57
C VAL A 446 2.49 24.51 17.06
N SER A 447 3.34 25.45 17.46
CA SER A 447 3.64 25.68 18.87
C SER A 447 2.43 26.33 19.57
N PRO A 448 1.95 25.77 20.70
CA PRO A 448 0.86 26.37 21.45
C PRO A 448 1.29 27.75 21.99
N GLN A 449 0.38 28.72 21.94
CA GLN A 449 0.57 30.04 22.52
C GLN A 449 -0.44 30.24 23.66
N ASP A 450 0.04 30.72 24.80
CA ASP A 450 -0.79 31.04 25.97
C ASP A 450 -1.41 32.44 25.82
N GLU A 451 -2.17 32.63 24.75
CA GLU A 451 -2.92 33.85 24.48
C GLU A 451 -4.42 33.53 24.52
N PRO A 452 -5.26 34.33 25.22
CA PRO A 452 -6.69 34.10 25.33
C PRO A 452 -7.45 34.49 24.03
N PHE A 453 -6.90 34.22 22.85
CA PHE A 453 -7.47 34.57 21.56
C PHE A 453 -8.84 33.91 21.33
N VAL A 454 -8.94 32.60 21.59
CA VAL A 454 -10.18 31.84 21.42
C VAL A 454 -11.27 32.36 22.37
N GLU A 455 -10.95 32.58 23.64
CA GLU A 455 -11.91 33.13 24.61
C GLU A 455 -12.41 34.53 24.22
N ARG A 456 -11.50 35.42 23.79
CA ARG A 456 -11.87 36.77 23.32
C ARG A 456 -12.79 36.69 22.10
N THR A 457 -12.51 35.77 21.17
CA THR A 457 -13.34 35.53 19.98
C THR A 457 -14.75 35.08 20.38
N LEU A 458 -14.86 34.08 21.26
CA LEU A 458 -16.15 33.59 21.73
C LEU A 458 -16.96 34.67 22.47
N ARG A 459 -16.30 35.53 23.26
CA ARG A 459 -16.95 36.69 23.90
C ARG A 459 -17.39 37.73 22.86
N LYS A 460 -16.56 38.04 21.87
CA LYS A 460 -16.85 38.99 20.78
C LYS A 460 -18.09 38.56 19.98
N TYR A 461 -18.25 37.27 19.72
CA TYR A 461 -19.35 36.71 18.93
C TYR A 461 -20.44 36.02 19.77
N ALA A 462 -20.49 36.25 21.08
CA ALA A 462 -21.44 35.61 21.98
C ALA A 462 -22.92 35.82 21.57
N GLY A 463 -23.24 36.91 20.88
CA GLY A 463 -24.59 37.17 20.35
C GLY A 463 -24.95 36.33 19.11
N VAL A 464 -23.97 35.85 18.35
CA VAL A 464 -24.16 35.08 17.11
C VAL A 464 -24.12 33.57 17.38
N LEU A 465 -23.38 33.14 18.41
CA LEU A 465 -23.25 31.72 18.79
C LEU A 465 -24.59 30.99 19.04
N PRO A 466 -25.64 31.59 19.66
CA PRO A 466 -26.93 30.93 19.84
C PRO A 466 -27.66 30.66 18.51
N GLU A 467 -27.55 31.58 17.55
CA GLU A 467 -28.15 31.43 16.22
C GLU A 467 -27.40 30.38 15.39
N LEU A 468 -26.06 30.40 15.47
CA LEU A 468 -25.20 29.36 14.92
C LEU A 468 -25.57 27.98 15.50
N ARG A 469 -25.69 27.87 16.82
CA ARG A 469 -26.11 26.64 17.51
C ARG A 469 -27.43 26.12 16.98
N ARG A 470 -28.48 26.93 16.98
CA ARG A 470 -29.81 26.52 16.48
C ARG A 470 -29.78 26.07 15.01
N THR A 471 -29.02 26.78 14.17
CA THR A 471 -28.94 26.47 12.74
C THR A 471 -28.23 25.14 12.50
N PHE A 472 -27.14 24.87 13.21
CA PHE A 472 -26.36 23.64 13.09
C PHE A 472 -27.04 22.45 13.80
N GLU A 473 -27.73 22.67 14.92
CA GLU A 473 -28.58 21.66 15.56
C GLU A 473 -29.69 21.18 14.60
N ALA A 474 -30.34 22.11 13.89
CA ALA A 474 -31.35 21.76 12.88
C ALA A 474 -30.78 20.97 11.69
N LEU A 475 -29.47 21.13 11.40
CA LEU A 475 -28.77 20.39 10.35
C LEU A 475 -28.29 19.01 10.80
N ARG A 476 -28.16 18.75 12.11
CA ARG A 476 -27.68 17.48 12.67
C ARG A 476 -28.47 16.27 12.17
N GLY A 477 -29.71 16.49 11.71
CA GLY A 477 -30.62 15.45 11.22
C GLY A 477 -31.25 14.73 12.40
N GLU A 478 -32.55 14.53 12.35
CA GLU A 478 -33.27 13.76 13.37
C GLU A 478 -33.44 12.31 12.91
N ASP A 479 -33.34 11.37 13.85
CA ASP A 479 -33.80 10.00 13.65
C ASP A 479 -35.28 10.05 13.25
N ARG A 480 -35.58 9.70 12.00
CA ARG A 480 -36.95 9.72 11.50
C ARG A 480 -37.57 8.33 11.58
N LEU A 481 -38.72 8.27 12.24
CA LEU A 481 -39.63 7.15 12.18
C LEU A 481 -40.43 7.25 10.88
N LEU A 482 -40.13 6.38 9.92
CA LEU A 482 -40.93 6.24 8.71
C LEU A 482 -42.11 5.33 9.01
N ARG A 483 -43.30 5.91 9.03
CA ARG A 483 -44.58 5.23 9.23
C ARG A 483 -45.13 4.66 7.93
N ARG A 484 -46.09 3.74 8.01
CA ARG A 484 -46.73 3.07 6.87
C ARG A 484 -45.73 2.48 5.86
N GLN A 485 -44.85 1.59 6.31
CA GLN A 485 -43.88 0.87 5.47
C GLN A 485 -44.29 -0.59 5.28
N LEU A 486 -43.88 -1.22 4.18
CA LEU A 486 -44.16 -2.65 3.89
C LEU A 486 -43.44 -3.58 4.88
N ASN A 487 -42.32 -3.14 5.44
CA ASN A 487 -41.54 -3.85 6.45
C ASN A 487 -40.85 -2.84 7.38
N GLY A 488 -40.54 -3.26 8.61
CA GLY A 488 -39.95 -2.37 9.61
C GLY A 488 -39.65 -3.06 10.94
N ASP A 489 -39.12 -2.27 11.86
CA ASP A 489 -38.62 -2.72 13.16
C ASP A 489 -39.75 -2.88 14.19
N ASP A 490 -40.90 -2.23 13.94
CA ASP A 490 -42.09 -2.28 14.79
C ASP A 490 -43.37 -2.12 13.95
N VAL A 491 -44.53 -2.36 14.55
CA VAL A 491 -45.84 -2.28 13.89
C VAL A 491 -46.39 -0.86 13.99
N ASP A 492 -46.88 -0.34 12.86
CA ASP A 492 -47.61 0.93 12.81
C ASP A 492 -49.07 0.68 13.18
N PHE A 493 -49.40 0.87 14.46
CA PHE A 493 -50.74 0.62 14.97
C PHE A 493 -51.82 1.44 14.25
N ASP A 494 -51.51 2.66 13.81
CA ASP A 494 -52.48 3.50 13.09
C ASP A 494 -52.80 2.86 11.72
N ALA A 495 -51.78 2.42 11.00
CA ALA A 495 -51.93 1.72 9.71
C ALA A 495 -52.60 0.35 9.87
N LEU A 496 -52.28 -0.38 10.94
CA LEU A 496 -52.89 -1.66 11.26
C LEU A 496 -54.38 -1.52 11.57
N VAL A 497 -54.76 -0.50 12.35
CA VAL A 497 -56.17 -0.23 12.66
C VAL A 497 -56.93 0.14 11.38
N GLU A 498 -56.36 1.00 10.52
CA GLU A 498 -56.97 1.34 9.23
C GLU A 498 -57.14 0.10 8.33
N ALA A 499 -56.09 -0.70 8.17
CA ALA A 499 -56.13 -1.96 7.44
C ALA A 499 -57.20 -2.92 7.97
N GLN A 500 -57.34 -3.00 9.30
CA GLN A 500 -58.31 -3.89 9.91
C GLN A 500 -59.76 -3.40 9.73
N VAL A 501 -59.97 -2.08 9.72
CA VAL A 501 -61.25 -1.46 9.36
C VAL A 501 -61.59 -1.73 7.89
N ASP A 502 -60.61 -1.65 6.99
CA ASP A 502 -60.82 -1.91 5.56
C ASP A 502 -61.13 -3.38 5.28
N MET A 503 -60.44 -4.32 5.95
CA MET A 503 -60.76 -5.76 5.88
C MET A 503 -62.18 -6.06 6.35
N HIS A 504 -62.62 -5.47 7.47
CA HIS A 504 -63.99 -5.64 7.97
C HIS A 504 -65.05 -5.04 7.02
N ARG A 505 -64.65 -4.11 6.14
CA ARG A 505 -65.51 -3.49 5.13
C ARG A 505 -65.42 -4.18 3.76
N GLY A 506 -64.68 -5.30 3.66
CA GLY A 506 -64.50 -6.04 2.41
C GLY A 506 -63.65 -5.30 1.37
N ARG A 507 -62.82 -4.34 1.80
CA ARG A 507 -61.88 -3.61 0.95
C ARG A 507 -60.50 -4.26 1.04
N GLU A 508 -59.70 -4.07 0.00
CA GLU A 508 -58.32 -4.54 -0.03
C GLU A 508 -57.49 -3.81 1.03
N SER A 509 -56.78 -4.57 1.86
CA SER A 509 -55.98 -4.04 2.95
C SER A 509 -54.68 -3.44 2.43
N GLY A 510 -54.28 -2.28 2.94
CA GLY A 510 -52.94 -1.75 2.69
C GLY A 510 -51.86 -2.64 3.34
N GLU A 511 -50.84 -3.03 2.58
CA GLU A 511 -49.76 -3.92 3.06
C GLU A 511 -48.68 -3.18 3.89
N ARG A 512 -48.82 -1.86 4.02
CA ARG A 512 -47.82 -0.98 4.62
C ARG A 512 -48.04 -0.79 6.13
N LEU A 513 -47.84 -1.86 6.90
CA LEU A 513 -48.25 -1.95 8.31
C LEU A 513 -47.12 -1.68 9.33
N PHE A 514 -45.92 -1.33 8.89
CA PHE A 514 -44.75 -1.29 9.78
C PHE A 514 -44.15 0.12 9.90
N ILE A 515 -43.46 0.36 11.02
CA ILE A 515 -42.61 1.52 11.26
C ILE A 515 -41.16 1.12 11.06
N LYS A 516 -40.41 1.88 10.27
CA LYS A 516 -38.97 1.69 10.07
C LYS A 516 -38.20 2.86 10.66
N ARG A 517 -37.26 2.59 11.57
CA ARG A 517 -36.37 3.62 12.12
C ARG A 517 -35.28 3.90 11.09
N ARG A 518 -35.33 5.08 10.46
CA ARG A 518 -34.23 5.55 9.62
C ARG A 518 -33.28 6.37 10.47
N ARG A 519 -32.26 5.70 11.02
CA ARG A 519 -31.09 6.37 11.60
C ARG A 519 -30.27 6.98 10.46
N LEU A 520 -30.08 8.29 10.50
CA LEU A 520 -29.13 8.96 9.62
C LEU A 520 -27.76 8.85 10.29
N GLU A 521 -27.01 7.81 9.97
CA GLU A 521 -25.60 7.73 10.36
C GLU A 521 -24.81 8.79 9.59
N ARG A 522 -24.65 9.94 10.24
CA ARG A 522 -23.87 11.06 9.74
C ARG A 522 -22.40 10.72 9.91
N ASN A 523 -21.75 10.34 8.81
CA ASN A 523 -20.34 10.00 8.77
C ASN A 523 -19.59 10.95 7.82
N ILE A 524 -19.31 12.16 8.32
CA ILE A 524 -18.63 13.23 7.58
C ILE A 524 -17.25 13.44 8.20
N ALA A 525 -16.23 13.56 7.36
CA ALA A 525 -14.88 13.98 7.76
C ALA A 525 -14.53 15.29 7.06
N VAL A 526 -14.01 16.27 7.82
CA VAL A 526 -13.72 17.62 7.34
C VAL A 526 -12.25 17.96 7.62
N MET A 527 -11.51 18.42 6.61
CA MET A 527 -10.17 18.97 6.81
C MET A 527 -10.17 20.46 6.48
N PHE A 528 -9.74 21.28 7.45
CA PHE A 528 -9.49 22.69 7.21
C PHE A 528 -8.04 22.90 6.81
N MET A 529 -7.86 23.55 5.66
CA MET A 529 -6.60 24.05 5.13
C MET A 529 -6.58 25.56 5.34
N VAL A 530 -5.78 26.04 6.28
CA VAL A 530 -5.73 27.46 6.69
C VAL A 530 -4.45 28.09 6.16
N ASP A 531 -4.60 29.20 5.45
CA ASP A 531 -3.46 29.95 4.93
C ASP A 531 -2.64 30.57 6.06
N MET A 532 -1.32 30.36 6.03
CA MET A 532 -0.39 31.00 6.94
C MET A 532 0.59 31.91 6.20
N SER A 533 0.34 32.28 4.94
CA SER A 533 1.24 33.12 4.14
C SER A 533 1.20 34.61 4.49
N GLY A 534 2.14 35.37 3.91
CA GLY A 534 2.65 36.64 4.42
C GLY A 534 1.65 37.79 4.62
N SER A 535 1.84 38.52 5.73
CA SER A 535 1.38 39.88 6.02
C SER A 535 -0.05 40.25 5.55
N THR A 536 -1.00 39.32 5.54
CA THR A 536 -2.37 39.65 5.22
C THR A 536 -2.92 40.57 6.29
N LYS A 537 -2.94 41.87 5.98
CA LYS A 537 -3.28 43.04 6.80
C LYS A 537 -3.87 42.60 8.14
N GLY A 538 -3.12 42.62 9.25
CA GLY A 538 -3.39 41.81 10.48
C GLY A 538 -4.85 41.59 10.93
N TRP A 539 -5.79 42.47 10.58
CA TRP A 539 -7.22 42.23 10.69
C TRP A 539 -7.78 41.05 9.87
N ILE A 540 -7.19 40.67 8.72
CA ILE A 540 -7.65 39.55 7.88
C ILE A 540 -7.24 38.22 8.51
N ASN A 541 -5.98 38.09 8.92
CA ASN A 541 -5.51 36.90 9.65
C ASN A 541 -6.33 36.70 10.94
N ASP A 542 -6.58 37.77 11.68
CA ASP A 542 -7.47 37.72 12.84
C ASP A 542 -8.89 37.29 12.44
N ALA A 543 -9.42 37.79 11.32
CA ALA A 543 -10.74 37.38 10.82
C ALA A 543 -10.79 35.90 10.40
N GLU A 544 -9.74 35.35 9.81
CA GLU A 544 -9.64 33.93 9.44
C GLU A 544 -9.52 33.02 10.66
N ARG A 545 -8.70 33.42 11.65
CA ARG A 545 -8.61 32.72 12.94
C ARG A 545 -9.93 32.80 13.72
N GLU A 546 -10.59 33.95 13.71
CA GLU A 546 -11.93 34.12 14.31
C GLU A 546 -12.96 33.24 13.61
N ALA A 547 -12.93 33.19 12.27
CA ALA A 547 -13.77 32.32 11.45
C ALA A 547 -13.54 30.84 11.76
N LEU A 548 -12.28 30.41 11.86
CA LEU A 548 -11.89 29.05 12.22
C LEU A 548 -12.42 28.65 13.61
N VAL A 549 -12.33 29.54 14.60
CA VAL A 549 -12.88 29.29 15.95
C VAL A 549 -14.39 29.09 15.89
N LEU A 550 -15.13 29.95 15.18
CA LEU A 550 -16.58 29.80 15.04
C LEU A 550 -16.97 28.50 14.32
N LEU A 551 -16.19 28.09 13.32
CA LEU A 551 -16.36 26.84 12.59
C LEU A 551 -16.12 25.61 13.48
N CYS A 552 -15.08 25.65 14.32
CA CYS A 552 -14.81 24.59 15.30
C CYS A 552 -15.98 24.41 16.25
N GLU A 553 -16.49 25.50 16.84
CA GLU A 553 -17.66 25.46 17.71
C GLU A 553 -18.89 24.88 17.00
N ALA A 554 -19.11 25.25 15.73
CA ALA A 554 -20.19 24.71 14.91
C ALA A 554 -20.08 23.20 14.68
N LEU A 555 -18.87 22.68 14.45
CA LEU A 555 -18.62 21.27 14.20
C LEU A 555 -18.71 20.40 15.45
N GLU A 556 -18.27 20.93 16.59
CA GLU A 556 -18.45 20.28 17.89
C GLU A 556 -19.94 20.07 18.21
N ILE A 557 -20.82 20.98 17.78
CA ILE A 557 -22.29 20.83 17.92
C ILE A 557 -22.83 19.72 17.01
N LEU A 558 -22.32 19.61 15.78
CA LEU A 558 -22.71 18.58 14.82
C LEU A 558 -22.20 17.18 15.22
N GLY A 559 -21.05 17.11 15.88
CA GLY A 559 -20.35 15.86 16.17
C GLY A 559 -19.61 15.29 14.94
N ASP A 560 -19.33 16.13 13.94
CA ASP A 560 -18.58 15.72 12.74
C ASP A 560 -17.07 15.64 13.05
N ARG A 561 -16.36 14.67 12.47
CA ARG A 561 -14.91 14.53 12.66
C ARG A 561 -14.18 15.58 11.82
N TYR A 562 -13.24 16.30 12.41
CA TYR A 562 -12.49 17.32 11.68
C TYR A 562 -11.02 17.46 12.10
N ALA A 563 -10.19 17.92 11.17
CA ALA A 563 -8.78 18.23 11.38
C ALA A 563 -8.45 19.66 10.87
N ILE A 564 -7.40 20.26 11.40
CA ILE A 564 -6.95 21.60 11.05
C ILE A 564 -5.46 21.56 10.73
N TYR A 565 -5.14 22.01 9.52
CA TYR A 565 -3.78 22.16 9.03
C TYR A 565 -3.57 23.57 8.50
N GLY A 566 -2.52 24.23 8.97
CA GLY A 566 -1.99 25.44 8.37
C GLY A 566 -1.03 25.10 7.23
N PHE A 567 -0.87 25.98 6.24
CA PHE A 567 0.12 25.79 5.19
C PHE A 567 0.89 27.06 4.90
N SER A 568 2.15 26.89 4.51
CA SER A 568 3.05 27.94 4.05
C SER A 568 4.03 27.32 3.07
N GLY A 569 4.71 28.11 2.27
CA GLY A 569 5.74 27.62 1.36
C GLY A 569 6.80 28.66 1.06
N MET A 570 7.95 28.19 0.60
CA MET A 570 8.98 29.03 0.02
C MET A 570 9.75 28.19 -1.00
N THR A 571 9.43 28.33 -2.28
CA THR A 571 9.91 27.50 -3.41
C THR A 571 9.46 26.04 -3.33
N ARG A 572 9.62 25.31 -4.44
CA ARG A 572 9.35 23.87 -4.53
C ARG A 572 10.09 23.01 -3.49
N MET A 573 11.23 23.46 -2.96
CA MET A 573 12.06 22.67 -2.04
C MET A 573 11.65 22.83 -0.56
N ARG A 574 10.74 23.76 -0.26
CA ARG A 574 10.34 24.06 1.12
C ARG A 574 8.85 24.41 1.18
N CYS A 575 8.03 23.41 0.90
CA CYS A 575 6.60 23.48 1.19
C CYS A 575 6.38 22.99 2.62
N GLU A 576 5.59 23.69 3.43
CA GLU A 576 5.45 23.42 4.86
C GLU A 576 3.97 23.28 5.23
N LEU A 577 3.66 22.19 5.93
CA LEU A 577 2.35 21.93 6.50
C LEU A 577 2.44 21.96 8.03
N TYR A 578 1.52 22.68 8.66
CA TYR A 578 1.50 22.93 10.09
C TYR A 578 0.29 22.26 10.72
N ARG A 579 0.52 21.19 11.46
CA ARG A 579 -0.53 20.45 12.17
C ARG A 579 -1.01 21.25 13.38
N VAL A 580 -2.28 21.63 13.38
CA VAL A 580 -2.94 22.33 14.48
C VAL A 580 -3.80 21.34 15.28
N LYS A 581 -4.63 20.55 14.59
CA LYS A 581 -5.51 19.55 15.18
C LYS A 581 -5.59 18.32 14.28
N ARG A 582 -5.35 17.12 14.81
CA ARG A 582 -5.60 15.88 14.06
C ARG A 582 -7.08 15.48 14.09
N LEU A 583 -7.46 14.56 13.21
CA LEU A 583 -8.85 14.09 13.12
C LEU A 583 -9.30 13.34 14.37
N ASP A 584 -8.40 12.57 14.99
CA ASP A 584 -8.59 11.77 16.20
C ASP A 584 -8.41 12.56 17.50
N GLU A 585 -7.91 13.79 17.41
CA GLU A 585 -7.61 14.64 18.56
C GLU A 585 -8.87 15.41 19.01
N PRO A 586 -9.22 15.41 20.31
CA PRO A 586 -10.36 16.19 20.81
C PRO A 586 -10.06 17.71 20.77
N TYR A 587 -11.09 18.53 20.60
CA TYR A 587 -10.96 19.99 20.68
C TYR A 587 -10.80 20.46 22.13
N ASN A 588 -9.58 20.37 22.64
CA ASN A 588 -9.20 20.75 24.01
C ASN A 588 -8.47 22.11 24.05
N ASP A 589 -8.09 22.56 25.24
CA ASP A 589 -7.40 23.84 25.42
C ASP A 589 -6.03 23.89 24.73
N GLU A 590 -5.35 22.76 24.56
CA GLU A 590 -4.09 22.70 23.81
C GLU A 590 -4.30 23.02 22.32
N VAL A 591 -5.34 22.46 21.70
CA VAL A 591 -5.71 22.79 20.30
C VAL A 591 -6.11 24.27 20.19
N ARG A 592 -6.82 24.81 21.19
CA ARG A 592 -7.15 26.25 21.23
C ARG A 592 -5.90 27.13 21.29
N GLN A 593 -4.90 26.74 22.08
CA GLN A 593 -3.61 27.42 22.14
C GLN A 593 -2.82 27.28 20.83
N ARG A 594 -2.92 26.15 20.12
CA ARG A 594 -2.30 26.00 18.78
C ARG A 594 -3.01 26.84 17.72
N ILE A 595 -4.34 27.00 17.78
CA ILE A 595 -5.07 27.97 16.94
C ILE A 595 -4.62 29.40 17.25
N ALA A 596 -4.40 29.72 18.52
CA ALA A 596 -3.82 31.00 18.90
C ALA A 596 -2.40 31.18 18.34
N GLY A 597 -1.62 30.09 18.21
CA GLY A 597 -0.27 30.07 17.66
C GLY A 597 -0.15 30.09 16.13
N ILE A 598 -1.25 30.21 15.39
CA ILE A 598 -1.22 30.43 13.93
C ILE A 598 -0.67 31.83 13.68
N LEU A 599 0.58 31.91 13.18
CA LEU A 599 1.25 33.15 12.82
C LEU A 599 1.46 33.22 11.30
N PRO A 600 1.37 34.42 10.69
CA PRO A 600 1.72 34.59 9.28
C PRO A 600 3.21 34.29 9.04
N LYS A 601 3.50 33.69 7.90
CA LYS A 601 4.77 33.13 7.43
C LYS A 601 5.01 33.60 5.98
N ASP A 602 5.48 32.71 5.10
CA ASP A 602 6.08 33.05 3.81
C ASP A 602 5.03 33.02 2.67
N TYR A 603 5.26 32.28 1.60
CA TYR A 603 4.46 32.27 0.36
C TYR A 603 3.46 31.10 0.32
N THR A 604 2.70 30.99 -0.78
CA THR A 604 1.60 30.02 -0.94
C THR A 604 1.76 29.16 -2.19
N ARG A 605 2.12 27.88 -1.99
CA ARG A 605 2.09 26.83 -3.03
C ARG A 605 0.98 25.81 -2.72
N MET A 606 -0.26 26.14 -3.10
CA MET A 606 -1.43 25.37 -2.68
C MET A 606 -1.52 23.96 -3.26
N GLY A 607 -1.10 23.74 -4.51
CA GLY A 607 -1.31 22.47 -5.20
C GLY A 607 -0.73 21.27 -4.44
N VAL A 608 0.51 21.40 -3.96
CA VAL A 608 1.15 20.35 -3.14
C VAL A 608 0.44 20.11 -1.81
N THR A 609 -0.02 21.16 -1.14
CA THR A 609 -0.76 21.05 0.12
C THR A 609 -2.09 20.34 -0.09
N ILE A 610 -2.84 20.70 -1.13
CA ILE A 610 -4.11 20.05 -1.47
C ILE A 610 -3.89 18.57 -1.76
N ARG A 611 -2.85 18.21 -2.52
CA ARG A 611 -2.51 16.80 -2.77
C ARG A 611 -2.18 16.03 -1.50
N HIS A 612 -1.40 16.63 -0.60
CA HIS A 612 -1.08 16.01 0.68
C HIS A 612 -2.32 15.81 1.58
N LEU A 613 -3.16 16.83 1.71
CA LEU A 613 -4.40 16.71 2.49
C LEU A 613 -5.40 15.76 1.84
N THR A 614 -5.41 15.68 0.50
CA THR A 614 -6.19 14.69 -0.26
C THR A 614 -5.73 13.27 0.08
N TYR A 615 -4.42 13.04 0.14
CA TYR A 615 -3.85 11.76 0.58
C TYR A 615 -4.28 11.43 2.02
N LEU A 616 -4.09 12.34 2.98
CA LEU A 616 -4.49 12.11 4.38
C LEU A 616 -6.01 11.87 4.53
N LEU A 617 -6.83 12.56 3.75
CA LEU A 617 -8.30 12.41 3.79
C LEU A 617 -8.77 11.13 3.06
N GLY A 618 -7.96 10.63 2.12
CA GLY A 618 -8.15 9.36 1.43
C GLY A 618 -8.19 8.18 2.40
N GLU A 619 -7.28 8.16 3.38
CA GLU A 619 -7.14 7.10 4.38
C GLU A 619 -8.30 7.05 5.41
N ILE A 620 -9.12 8.10 5.50
CA ILE A 620 -10.22 8.17 6.46
C ILE A 620 -11.46 7.48 5.91
N GLU A 621 -12.00 6.51 6.63
CA GLU A 621 -13.30 5.92 6.32
C GLU A 621 -14.45 6.86 6.70
N ALA A 622 -14.88 7.70 5.75
CA ALA A 622 -16.03 8.59 5.88
C ALA A 622 -16.89 8.55 4.62
N ARG A 623 -18.22 8.66 4.78
CA ARG A 623 -19.18 8.66 3.67
C ARG A 623 -19.08 9.93 2.83
N THR A 624 -18.87 11.07 3.49
CA THR A 624 -18.65 12.36 2.84
C THR A 624 -17.36 12.97 3.38
N LYS A 625 -16.46 13.35 2.47
CA LYS A 625 -15.15 13.94 2.79
C LYS A 625 -15.12 15.37 2.26
N LEU A 626 -14.87 16.34 3.13
CA LEU A 626 -14.82 17.75 2.79
C LEU A 626 -13.41 18.31 3.03
N LEU A 627 -12.87 19.01 2.04
CA LEU A 627 -11.64 19.79 2.17
C LEU A 627 -12.01 21.27 2.10
N VAL A 628 -11.89 21.99 3.22
CA VAL A 628 -12.28 23.41 3.31
C VAL A 628 -11.03 24.27 3.37
N THR A 629 -10.83 25.11 2.35
CA THR A 629 -9.73 26.06 2.30
C THR A 629 -10.17 27.41 2.83
N LEU A 630 -9.48 27.89 3.86
CA LEU A 630 -9.58 29.24 4.41
C LEU A 630 -8.33 29.99 3.96
N SER A 631 -8.47 30.82 2.93
CA SER A 631 -7.35 31.59 2.35
C SER A 631 -7.87 32.90 1.77
N ASP A 632 -7.02 33.91 1.89
CA ASP A 632 -7.18 35.27 1.40
C ASP A 632 -6.77 35.43 -0.07
N GLY A 633 -6.18 34.42 -0.73
CA GLY A 633 -5.43 34.75 -1.95
C GLY A 633 -5.07 33.64 -2.92
N LYS A 634 -4.68 34.12 -4.10
CA LYS A 634 -4.23 33.39 -5.29
C LYS A 634 -2.90 32.65 -5.02
N PRO A 635 -2.63 31.51 -5.67
CA PRO A 635 -1.36 30.81 -5.52
C PRO A 635 -0.19 31.72 -5.96
N ASP A 636 0.78 31.92 -5.06
CA ASP A 636 1.93 32.79 -5.26
C ASP A 636 3.14 32.24 -4.49
N ASP A 637 4.15 31.77 -5.21
CA ASP A 637 5.48 31.41 -4.69
C ASP A 637 6.61 32.19 -5.39
N TYR A 638 7.80 32.17 -4.80
CA TYR A 638 8.97 32.94 -5.24
C TYR A 638 9.60 32.43 -6.56
N ASP A 639 9.44 31.15 -6.90
CA ASP A 639 10.14 30.48 -8.01
C ASP A 639 9.36 30.45 -9.35
N GLY A 640 8.46 31.41 -9.55
CA GLY A 640 7.65 31.52 -10.78
C GLY A 640 6.33 30.77 -10.73
N TYR A 641 5.99 30.14 -9.60
CA TYR A 641 4.64 29.62 -9.30
C TYR A 641 3.68 30.79 -9.03
N ARG A 642 3.33 31.53 -10.07
CA ARG A 642 2.44 32.71 -10.03
C ARG A 642 1.56 32.75 -11.27
N GLY A 643 0.51 33.56 -11.22
CA GLY A 643 -0.37 33.77 -12.38
C GLY A 643 -1.05 32.48 -12.83
N ASP A 644 -1.07 32.24 -14.14
CA ASP A 644 -1.77 31.10 -14.73
C ASP A 644 -1.18 29.76 -14.31
N TYR A 645 0.14 29.68 -14.10
CA TYR A 645 0.80 28.43 -13.70
C TYR A 645 0.31 27.93 -12.34
N GLY A 646 0.36 28.79 -11.32
CA GLY A 646 -0.09 28.42 -9.97
C GLY A 646 -1.60 28.16 -9.89
N ILE A 647 -2.39 28.94 -10.63
CA ILE A 647 -3.84 28.74 -10.78
C ILE A 647 -4.13 27.35 -11.35
N GLU A 648 -3.46 26.98 -12.43
CA GLU A 648 -3.75 25.75 -13.17
C GLU A 648 -3.25 24.50 -12.45
N ASP A 649 -2.09 24.56 -11.77
CA ASP A 649 -1.66 23.47 -10.88
C ASP A 649 -2.62 23.27 -9.71
N THR A 650 -3.08 24.36 -9.08
CA THR A 650 -4.06 24.26 -8.00
C THR A 650 -5.39 23.70 -8.52
N ARG A 651 -5.86 24.16 -9.68
CA ARG A 651 -7.09 23.65 -10.32
C ARG A 651 -6.97 22.15 -10.56
N GLN A 652 -5.82 21.69 -11.05
CA GLN A 652 -5.56 20.27 -11.26
C GLN A 652 -5.57 19.50 -9.93
N ALA A 653 -4.93 20.00 -8.87
CA ALA A 653 -4.99 19.39 -7.54
C ALA A 653 -6.42 19.30 -6.96
N LEU A 654 -7.27 20.31 -7.22
CA LEU A 654 -8.69 20.30 -6.83
C LEU A 654 -9.52 19.27 -7.61
N ILE A 655 -9.20 19.06 -8.89
CA ILE A 655 -9.81 18.00 -9.70
C ILE A 655 -9.38 16.63 -9.20
N GLU A 656 -8.10 16.44 -8.87
CA GLU A 656 -7.58 15.22 -8.26
C GLU A 656 -8.33 14.90 -6.96
N ALA A 657 -8.51 15.90 -6.08
CA ALA A 657 -9.29 15.73 -4.86
C ALA A 657 -10.74 15.29 -5.14
N ARG A 658 -11.40 15.91 -6.13
CA ARG A 658 -12.76 15.53 -6.52
C ARG A 658 -12.83 14.10 -7.05
N ASN A 659 -11.87 13.69 -7.86
CA ASN A 659 -11.79 12.33 -8.40
C ASN A 659 -11.53 11.30 -7.29
N ALA A 660 -10.86 11.69 -6.21
CA ALA A 660 -10.69 10.89 -5.00
C ALA A 660 -11.94 10.87 -4.07
N GLY A 661 -13.08 11.43 -4.50
CA GLY A 661 -14.32 11.48 -3.72
C GLY A 661 -14.30 12.52 -2.58
N ILE A 662 -13.37 13.48 -2.62
CA ILE A 662 -13.27 14.57 -1.66
C ILE A 662 -13.87 15.83 -2.28
N HIS A 663 -14.71 16.54 -1.53
CA HIS A 663 -15.35 17.77 -2.00
C HIS A 663 -14.55 18.99 -1.51
N PRO A 664 -13.73 19.62 -2.38
CA PRO A 664 -13.04 20.85 -2.02
C PRO A 664 -14.00 22.04 -2.03
N PHE A 665 -13.83 22.93 -1.05
CA PHE A 665 -14.62 24.14 -0.90
C PHE A 665 -13.77 25.30 -0.38
N CYS A 666 -13.85 26.47 -1.00
CA CYS A 666 -13.09 27.65 -0.59
C CYS A 666 -13.96 28.68 0.15
N ILE A 667 -13.48 29.14 1.30
CA ILE A 667 -14.01 30.29 2.01
C ILE A 667 -12.92 31.37 1.95
N THR A 668 -13.25 32.49 1.33
CA THR A 668 -12.32 33.61 1.20
C THR A 668 -12.93 34.90 1.74
N ILE A 669 -12.09 35.80 2.24
CA ILE A 669 -12.44 37.14 2.71
C ILE A 669 -11.99 38.21 1.68
N ASP A 670 -11.33 37.79 0.58
CA ASP A 670 -10.79 38.69 -0.44
C ASP A 670 -11.82 39.07 -1.52
N ASN A 671 -11.98 40.37 -1.71
CA ASN A 671 -12.92 40.94 -2.68
C ASN A 671 -12.46 40.75 -4.15
N GLU A 672 -11.15 40.56 -4.39
CA GLU A 672 -10.59 40.32 -5.74
C GLU A 672 -10.73 38.86 -6.19
N ALA A 673 -11.15 37.97 -5.28
CA ALA A 673 -11.25 36.54 -5.51
C ALA A 673 -12.25 36.12 -6.61
N ARG A 674 -13.15 37.02 -7.02
CA ARG A 674 -14.16 36.77 -8.07
C ARG A 674 -13.55 36.52 -9.44
N ASP A 675 -12.33 36.99 -9.68
CA ASP A 675 -11.70 36.94 -11.00
C ASP A 675 -11.03 35.59 -11.30
N TYR A 676 -10.62 34.84 -10.27
CA TYR A 676 -9.89 33.56 -10.44
C TYR A 676 -10.53 32.34 -9.76
N LEU A 677 -11.26 32.49 -8.65
CA LEU A 677 -11.87 31.36 -7.95
C LEU A 677 -12.88 30.56 -8.80
N PRO A 678 -13.72 31.18 -9.67
CA PRO A 678 -14.60 30.42 -10.54
C PRO A 678 -13.87 29.46 -11.49
N HIS A 679 -12.67 29.84 -11.94
CA HIS A 679 -11.84 28.98 -12.79
C HIS A 679 -11.19 27.83 -11.99
N MET A 680 -10.77 28.09 -10.75
CA MET A 680 -10.09 27.11 -9.89
C MET A 680 -11.05 26.11 -9.22
N TYR A 681 -12.03 26.60 -8.46
CA TYR A 681 -12.95 25.77 -7.66
C TYR A 681 -14.25 25.42 -8.42
N GLY A 682 -14.52 26.12 -9.53
CA GLY A 682 -15.81 26.09 -10.22
C GLY A 682 -16.81 27.07 -9.59
N ALA A 683 -17.84 27.44 -10.35
CA ALA A 683 -18.77 28.51 -9.99
C ALA A 683 -19.57 28.31 -8.67
N VAL A 684 -19.58 27.10 -8.11
CA VAL A 684 -20.44 26.72 -6.97
C VAL A 684 -19.69 26.31 -5.70
N ASN A 685 -18.36 26.12 -5.75
CA ASN A 685 -17.57 25.57 -4.64
C ASN A 685 -16.70 26.61 -3.93
N TRP A 686 -17.14 27.87 -3.92
CA TRP A 686 -16.50 28.92 -3.14
C TRP A 686 -17.53 29.91 -2.58
N THR A 687 -17.16 30.60 -1.51
CA THR A 687 -17.93 31.74 -1.00
C THR A 687 -17.00 32.86 -0.56
N LEU A 688 -17.36 34.09 -0.95
CA LEU A 688 -16.79 35.31 -0.41
C LEU A 688 -17.51 35.72 0.89
N VAL A 689 -16.77 36.00 1.95
CA VAL A 689 -17.30 36.40 3.25
C VAL A 689 -16.76 37.80 3.60
N ASP A 690 -17.55 38.83 3.29
CA ASP A 690 -17.19 40.23 3.57
C ASP A 690 -17.21 40.57 5.08
N ASP A 691 -17.79 39.68 5.91
CA ASP A 691 -17.95 39.87 7.36
C ASP A 691 -18.04 38.51 8.06
N VAL A 692 -17.16 38.27 9.04
CA VAL A 692 -17.09 37.04 9.85
C VAL A 692 -18.44 36.69 10.49
N ARG A 693 -19.27 37.69 10.82
CA ARG A 693 -20.62 37.46 11.39
C ARG A 693 -21.57 36.73 10.46
N ARG A 694 -21.33 36.77 9.14
CA ARG A 694 -22.15 36.10 8.12
C ARG A 694 -21.67 34.67 7.82
N LEU A 695 -20.49 34.30 8.30
CA LEU A 695 -19.89 32.99 8.11
C LEU A 695 -20.80 31.84 8.60
N PRO A 696 -21.41 31.89 9.79
CA PRO A 696 -22.37 30.88 10.27
C PRO A 696 -23.44 30.48 9.26
N LEU A 697 -24.13 31.48 8.70
CA LEU A 697 -25.24 31.25 7.77
C LEU A 697 -24.73 30.63 6.47
N LYS A 698 -23.64 31.15 5.91
CA LYS A 698 -23.07 30.64 4.66
C LYS A 698 -22.56 29.20 4.80
N VAL A 699 -21.87 28.89 5.89
CA VAL A 699 -21.38 27.54 6.17
C VAL A 699 -22.55 26.58 6.35
N SER A 700 -23.60 27.00 7.05
CA SER A 700 -24.81 26.17 7.19
C SER A 700 -25.46 25.83 5.84
N ASP A 701 -25.49 26.77 4.89
CA ASP A 701 -25.98 26.54 3.53
C ASP A 701 -25.08 25.59 2.74
N ILE A 702 -23.77 25.68 2.94
CA ILE A 702 -22.79 24.78 2.30
C ILE A 702 -22.99 23.36 2.79
N TYR A 703 -23.04 23.15 4.11
CA TYR A 703 -23.30 21.84 4.70
C TYR A 703 -24.65 21.29 4.23
N ARG A 704 -25.69 22.12 4.16
CA ARG A 704 -27.01 21.71 3.63
C ARG A 704 -26.93 21.20 2.19
N ARG A 705 -26.13 21.83 1.32
CA ARG A 705 -25.99 21.43 -0.10
C ARG A 705 -25.12 20.19 -0.30
N LEU A 706 -24.16 19.95 0.61
CA LEU A 706 -23.18 18.87 0.47
C LEU A 706 -23.55 17.60 1.23
N THR A 707 -24.53 17.67 2.14
CA THR A 707 -24.90 16.55 3.04
C THR A 707 -26.35 16.06 2.91
N LEU A 708 -27.21 16.82 2.20
CA LEU A 708 -28.56 16.42 1.79
C LEU A 708 -28.57 16.09 0.30
#